data_AF-A0A022Q7T9-F1
#
_entry.id   AF-A0A022Q7T9-F1
#
_cell.length_a   1.000
_cell.length_b   1.000
_cell.length_c   1.000
_cell.angle_alpha   90.00
_cell.angle_beta   90.00
_cell.angle_gamma   90.00
#
_symmetry.space_group_name_H-M   'P 1'
#
loop_
_entity.id
_entity.type
_entity.pdbx_description
1 polymer ?
#
loop_
_entity_poly.entity_id
_entity_poly.type
_entity_poly.pdbx_seq_one_letter_code
_entity_poly.pdbx_strand_id
1 'polypeptide(L)'
;MDEVVDASDSDGYLSEDLSFPIVGESETAKTLEDEIATTTYSTQNKKIHADVSTAKKKLDKLKKKDPEFSKFLESFKNSAESFQDDEAYSDESDQEAQGEDDLIKNKPKLLTDDVINAWCQMVKEDNNQSALISLLNAYRAACHYGTESIGHTIENSQSFCNVLLFTLSNADDVFRGLLQMSSSKSKKETLTELKKTPKWKCLKPLVKSFLRSTLFLLNQVTDSEILTFAMTRLRASLTFFDAFPSLVQPLIKAAVHLWATGGPILSSASFLVIRDFATMFGSKYYDTCLSKTFVAFISRSRVTEIADIKHMQFLRDCVVELFSVNVKKSSLKSVDSMTRFSKILICGFQTKKKEAIKKICSWEYINCIDLWVRFISANIRDHDNKDLQYLFFMTIQLIVGLANMFSGPRYFPLRLKCIEWLNSLSISSGDYIPLAPLVLDVLEYKVVKEGKRAQNSFTIGSVLKLPKQYLKSRIFQDVCFQSAVEQLCLHFAQWSYHISFPDLATIPLIRLRKIHEATTIENLRRMLKRLIDQVEQNVDFVQRKRDEVSFSPHEHESADSFLQLEKSSTNASFTQYYKSILDKAAERKLQKCGDISLPEQRNLKRNRVEPKRKPVGAEDHQNGVAVENGVIDTKRRRRALQAQ
;
A
#
# COMPACT_ATOMS: atom_id res chain seq x y z
N MET A 1 -3.70 -43.89 -9.84
CA MET A 1 -4.02 -44.21 -11.23
C MET A 1 -3.85 -42.93 -12.02
N ASP A 2 -2.68 -42.85 -12.64
CA ASP A 2 -2.33 -42.10 -13.84
C ASP A 2 -2.61 -40.59 -13.83
N GLU A 3 -1.75 -39.88 -13.08
CA GLU A 3 -1.44 -38.48 -13.39
C GLU A 3 -0.64 -38.41 -14.70
N VAL A 4 -1.33 -38.14 -15.81
CA VAL A 4 -0.66 -37.78 -17.06
C VAL A 4 -0.16 -36.35 -16.94
N VAL A 5 1.15 -36.20 -16.81
CA VAL A 5 1.87 -34.92 -16.81
C VAL A 5 1.81 -34.32 -18.23
N ASP A 6 0.80 -33.49 -18.48
CA ASP A 6 0.62 -32.75 -19.75
C ASP A 6 1.53 -31.51 -19.80
N ALA A 7 2.85 -31.76 -19.73
CA ALA A 7 3.91 -30.78 -19.89
C ALA A 7 4.33 -30.71 -21.37
N SER A 8 3.41 -30.27 -22.24
CA SER A 8 3.77 -29.87 -23.60
C SER A 8 4.33 -28.44 -23.58
N ASP A 9 5.65 -28.35 -23.70
CA ASP A 9 6.41 -27.10 -23.91
C ASP A 9 6.38 -26.67 -25.38
N SER A 10 5.15 -26.47 -25.88
CA SER A 10 4.95 -25.66 -27.08
C SER A 10 5.32 -24.21 -26.77
N ASP A 11 5.99 -23.57 -27.72
CA ASP A 11 6.22 -22.12 -27.78
C ASP A 11 4.94 -21.31 -27.51
N GLY A 12 3.78 -21.90 -27.81
CA GLY A 12 2.42 -21.40 -27.60
C GLY A 12 1.89 -20.63 -28.79
N TYR A 13 2.45 -20.82 -29.99
CA TYR A 13 1.82 -20.39 -31.24
C TYR A 13 0.71 -21.37 -31.63
N LEU A 14 -0.39 -20.88 -32.20
CA LEU A 14 -1.51 -21.73 -32.62
C LEU A 14 -1.40 -22.04 -34.11
N SER A 15 -1.61 -23.31 -34.50
CA SER A 15 -1.57 -23.73 -35.91
C SER A 15 -2.67 -23.02 -36.72
N GLU A 16 -2.27 -22.30 -37.76
CA GLU A 16 -3.17 -21.64 -38.71
C GLU A 16 -3.44 -22.57 -39.90
N ASP A 17 -4.71 -22.80 -40.23
CA ASP A 17 -5.07 -23.41 -41.52
C ASP A 17 -4.80 -22.41 -42.64
N LEU A 18 -3.87 -22.76 -43.55
CA LEU A 18 -3.38 -21.92 -44.64
C LEU A 18 -4.40 -21.65 -45.77
N SER A 19 -5.68 -21.96 -45.56
CA SER A 19 -6.74 -21.99 -46.57
C SER A 19 -7.67 -20.76 -46.59
N PHE A 20 -7.47 -19.78 -45.70
CA PHE A 20 -8.29 -18.56 -45.70
C PHE A 20 -7.78 -17.51 -46.71
N PRO A 21 -8.65 -16.97 -47.59
CA PRO A 21 -8.24 -16.05 -48.64
C PRO A 21 -7.92 -14.67 -48.06
N ILE A 22 -6.67 -14.23 -48.29
CA ILE A 22 -6.31 -12.82 -48.17
C ILE A 22 -6.84 -12.13 -49.43
N VAL A 23 -7.78 -11.19 -49.27
CA VAL A 23 -8.18 -10.29 -50.36
C VAL A 23 -7.00 -9.36 -50.62
N GLY A 24 -6.26 -9.63 -51.68
CA GLY A 24 -5.17 -8.76 -52.13
C GLY A 24 -5.71 -7.72 -53.10
N GLU A 25 -5.86 -6.48 -52.64
CA GLU A 25 -5.98 -5.33 -53.53
C GLU A 25 -4.67 -4.54 -53.51
N SER A 26 -4.00 -4.53 -54.67
CA SER A 26 -3.03 -3.50 -54.98
C SER A 26 -3.79 -2.27 -55.46
N GLU A 27 -3.60 -1.11 -54.83
CA GLU A 27 -3.43 0.12 -55.61
C GLU A 27 -2.76 1.26 -54.86
N THR A 28 -2.21 2.18 -55.64
CA THR A 28 -1.31 3.25 -55.20
C THR A 28 -2.05 4.54 -54.91
N ALA A 29 -1.90 5.09 -53.70
CA ALA A 29 -2.20 6.49 -53.43
C ALA A 29 -1.08 7.12 -52.58
N LYS A 30 -0.43 8.17 -53.12
CA LYS A 30 0.56 8.97 -52.38
C LYS A 30 -0.15 10.11 -51.66
N THR A 31 0.13 10.29 -50.37
CA THR A 31 -0.14 11.54 -49.64
C THR A 31 1.14 12.09 -49.01
N LEU A 32 1.38 13.38 -49.25
CA LEU A 32 2.70 14.04 -49.15
C LEU A 32 3.10 14.48 -47.72
N GLU A 33 2.44 13.99 -46.68
CA GLU A 33 2.66 14.44 -45.29
C GLU A 33 3.57 13.51 -44.47
N ASP A 34 3.68 12.22 -44.81
CA ASP A 34 4.49 11.24 -44.06
C ASP A 34 6.02 11.40 -44.23
N GLU A 35 6.50 12.01 -45.32
CA GLU A 35 7.94 12.21 -45.56
C GLU A 35 8.58 13.17 -44.53
N ILE A 36 7.81 14.12 -43.98
CA ILE A 36 8.32 15.10 -43.02
C ILE A 36 8.45 14.51 -41.61
N ALA A 37 7.50 13.65 -41.21
CA ALA A 37 7.55 12.94 -39.93
C ALA A 37 8.65 11.86 -39.93
N THR A 38 8.68 10.99 -40.94
CA THR A 38 9.65 9.87 -41.02
C THR A 38 11.11 10.35 -41.11
N THR A 39 11.39 11.44 -41.83
CA THR A 39 12.75 12.02 -41.89
C THR A 39 13.21 12.59 -40.53
N THR A 40 12.31 13.21 -39.77
CA THR A 40 12.62 13.77 -38.44
C THR A 40 12.96 12.66 -37.43
N TYR A 41 12.12 11.62 -37.32
CA TYR A 41 12.38 10.50 -36.40
C TYR A 41 13.57 9.63 -36.85
N SER A 42 13.76 9.40 -38.15
CA SER A 42 14.94 8.68 -38.67
C SER A 42 16.25 9.41 -38.33
N THR A 43 16.25 10.74 -38.41
CA THR A 43 17.42 11.56 -38.05
C THR A 43 17.69 11.52 -36.54
N GLN A 44 16.64 11.54 -35.71
CA GLN A 44 16.76 11.43 -34.26
C GLN A 44 17.27 10.04 -33.82
N ASN A 45 16.77 8.96 -34.42
CA ASN A 45 17.24 7.60 -34.15
C ASN A 45 18.70 7.39 -34.57
N LYS A 46 19.11 7.91 -35.75
CA LYS A 46 20.52 7.89 -36.18
C LYS A 46 21.43 8.64 -35.19
N LYS A 47 20.96 9.78 -34.65
CA LYS A 47 21.68 10.54 -33.62
C LYS A 47 21.80 9.75 -32.31
N ILE A 48 20.72 9.13 -31.83
CA ILE A 48 20.74 8.28 -30.62
C ILE A 48 21.70 7.11 -30.79
N HIS A 49 21.69 6.41 -31.93
CA HIS A 49 22.65 5.33 -32.19
C HIS A 49 24.12 5.80 -32.26
N ALA A 50 24.37 7.00 -32.79
CA ALA A 50 25.70 7.61 -32.77
C ALA A 50 26.15 7.98 -31.34
N ASP A 51 25.25 8.54 -30.52
CA ASP A 51 25.51 8.88 -29.12
C ASP A 51 25.74 7.61 -28.27
N VAL A 52 24.96 6.55 -28.47
CA VAL A 52 25.19 5.22 -27.84
C VAL A 52 26.52 4.61 -28.28
N SER A 53 26.88 4.69 -29.57
CA SER A 53 28.16 4.19 -30.09
C SER A 53 29.36 4.96 -29.51
N THR A 54 29.25 6.29 -29.37
CA THR A 54 30.31 7.09 -28.74
C THR A 54 30.36 6.91 -27.22
N ALA A 55 29.23 6.70 -26.54
CA ALA A 55 29.18 6.34 -25.12
C ALA A 55 29.83 4.97 -24.88
N LYS A 56 29.54 3.95 -25.70
CA LYS A 56 30.18 2.62 -25.62
C LYS A 56 31.68 2.72 -25.83
N LYS A 57 32.14 3.45 -26.87
CA LYS A 57 33.58 3.70 -27.10
C LYS A 57 34.26 4.51 -25.97
N LYS A 58 33.54 5.39 -25.27
CA LYS A 58 34.05 6.09 -24.07
C LYS A 58 34.16 5.13 -22.88
N LEU A 59 33.15 4.27 -22.67
CA LEU A 59 33.15 3.24 -21.62
C LEU A 59 34.29 2.23 -21.82
N ASP A 60 34.51 1.76 -23.04
CA ASP A 60 35.61 0.83 -23.37
C ASP A 60 37.00 1.48 -23.19
N LYS A 61 37.12 2.79 -23.47
CA LYS A 61 38.33 3.56 -23.16
C LYS A 61 38.53 3.79 -21.66
N LEU A 62 37.46 3.91 -20.89
CA LEU A 62 37.49 3.98 -19.41
C LEU A 62 37.90 2.64 -18.82
N LYS A 63 37.30 1.52 -19.24
CA LYS A 63 37.71 0.16 -18.84
C LYS A 63 39.19 -0.14 -19.10
N LYS A 64 39.76 0.42 -20.18
CA LYS A 64 41.21 0.29 -20.49
C LYS A 64 42.11 1.25 -19.69
N LYS A 65 41.59 2.36 -19.16
CA LYS A 65 42.35 3.33 -18.37
C LYS A 65 42.29 3.07 -16.87
N ASP A 66 41.21 2.45 -16.39
CA ASP A 66 40.98 2.14 -14.98
C ASP A 66 40.49 0.70 -14.83
N PRO A 67 41.40 -0.27 -14.61
CA PRO A 67 41.06 -1.67 -14.38
C PRO A 67 40.30 -1.90 -13.06
N GLU A 68 40.48 -1.04 -12.05
CA GLU A 68 39.76 -1.17 -10.78
C GLU A 68 38.30 -0.76 -10.94
N PHE A 69 38.02 0.29 -11.72
CA PHE A 69 36.64 0.65 -12.08
C PHE A 69 35.94 -0.45 -12.89
N SER A 70 36.65 -1.18 -13.76
CA SER A 70 36.06 -2.35 -14.45
C SER A 70 35.73 -3.48 -13.48
N LYS A 71 36.62 -3.80 -12.53
CA LYS A 71 36.37 -4.76 -11.45
C LYS A 71 35.22 -4.33 -10.53
N PHE A 72 35.07 -3.03 -10.28
CA PHE A 72 33.96 -2.48 -9.50
C PHE A 72 32.61 -2.65 -10.21
N LEU A 73 32.56 -2.44 -11.54
CA LEU A 73 31.34 -2.71 -12.32
C LEU A 73 30.99 -4.20 -12.38
N GLU A 74 31.99 -5.08 -12.51
CA GLU A 74 31.79 -6.54 -12.46
C GLU A 74 31.36 -7.00 -11.06
N SER A 75 31.94 -6.46 -9.98
CA SER A 75 31.49 -6.78 -8.62
C SER A 75 30.07 -6.29 -8.34
N PHE A 76 29.65 -5.15 -8.90
CA PHE A 76 28.26 -4.71 -8.84
C PHE A 76 27.30 -5.58 -9.65
N LYS A 77 27.72 -6.10 -10.82
CA LYS A 77 26.88 -7.02 -11.61
C LYS A 77 26.71 -8.36 -10.90
N ASN A 78 27.81 -8.95 -10.42
CA ASN A 78 27.79 -10.20 -9.66
C ASN A 78 27.03 -10.04 -8.33
N SER A 79 27.12 -8.87 -7.68
CA SER A 79 26.31 -8.58 -6.50
C SER A 79 24.83 -8.36 -6.80
N ALA A 80 24.46 -7.90 -8.01
CA ALA A 80 23.06 -7.79 -8.42
C ALA A 80 22.45 -9.16 -8.71
N GLU A 81 23.23 -10.07 -9.30
CA GLU A 81 22.86 -11.48 -9.52
C GLU A 81 22.73 -12.21 -8.16
N SER A 82 23.63 -11.99 -7.19
CA SER A 82 23.55 -12.61 -5.85
C SER A 82 22.40 -12.10 -4.97
N PHE A 83 21.63 -11.08 -5.38
CA PHE A 83 20.40 -10.64 -4.69
C PHE A 83 19.12 -11.34 -5.21
N GLN A 84 19.23 -12.25 -6.19
CA GLN A 84 18.11 -13.08 -6.64
C GLN A 84 18.09 -14.50 -6.01
N ASP A 85 19.17 -14.93 -5.36
CA ASP A 85 19.46 -16.35 -5.07
C ASP A 85 18.93 -16.87 -3.71
N ASP A 86 18.02 -16.15 -3.06
CA ASP A 86 17.48 -16.48 -1.71
C ASP A 86 15.95 -16.79 -1.72
N GLU A 87 15.34 -16.97 -2.90
CA GLU A 87 14.03 -17.64 -3.06
C GLU A 87 14.15 -18.87 -3.99
N ALA A 88 14.97 -19.84 -3.58
CA ALA A 88 15.16 -21.10 -4.30
C ALA A 88 13.87 -21.95 -4.38
N TYR A 89 13.31 -22.03 -5.59
CA TYR A 89 12.46 -23.14 -6.05
C TYR A 89 12.89 -23.48 -7.48
N SER A 90 13.27 -24.75 -7.72
CA SER A 90 13.79 -25.29 -9.01
C SER A 90 13.19 -24.61 -10.24
N ASP A 91 14.04 -23.94 -11.00
CA ASP A 91 13.84 -23.72 -12.43
C ASP A 91 14.65 -24.83 -13.13
N GLU A 92 13.98 -25.91 -13.54
CA GLU A 92 14.59 -27.02 -14.28
C GLU A 92 14.91 -26.54 -15.71
N SER A 93 16.12 -26.01 -15.90
CA SER A 93 16.61 -25.57 -17.21
C SER A 93 17.42 -26.67 -17.90
N ASP A 94 16.75 -27.73 -18.34
CA ASP A 94 17.39 -28.77 -19.15
C ASP A 94 17.64 -28.27 -20.59
N GLN A 95 18.92 -28.15 -20.93
CA GLN A 95 19.38 -27.95 -22.31
C GLN A 95 19.66 -29.32 -22.94
N GLU A 96 18.74 -29.82 -23.78
CA GLU A 96 19.08 -30.85 -24.76
C GLU A 96 18.93 -30.33 -26.19
N ALA A 97 19.94 -30.59 -27.01
CA ALA A 97 19.99 -30.19 -28.42
C ALA A 97 19.75 -31.41 -29.32
N GLN A 98 18.62 -31.44 -30.03
CA GLN A 98 18.42 -32.29 -31.20
C GLN A 98 17.48 -31.63 -32.23
N GLY A 99 17.74 -31.88 -33.52
CA GLY A 99 16.70 -31.84 -34.56
C GLY A 99 16.60 -30.57 -35.42
N GLU A 100 17.66 -30.23 -36.17
CA GLU A 100 17.49 -29.40 -37.38
C GLU A 100 16.82 -30.23 -38.51
N ASP A 101 15.48 -30.26 -38.55
CA ASP A 101 14.71 -30.27 -39.82
C ASP A 101 13.19 -30.11 -39.56
N ASP A 102 12.62 -28.95 -39.95
CA ASP A 102 11.22 -28.69 -40.39
C ASP A 102 10.77 -27.22 -40.19
N LEU A 103 11.52 -26.40 -39.43
CA LEU A 103 11.09 -25.03 -39.04
C LEU A 103 11.21 -23.93 -40.12
N ILE A 104 11.18 -24.27 -41.42
CA ILE A 104 11.28 -23.30 -42.53
C ILE A 104 10.00 -23.25 -43.37
N LYS A 105 9.00 -22.47 -42.92
CA LYS A 105 8.04 -21.66 -43.73
C LYS A 105 6.91 -21.02 -42.89
N ASN A 106 7.24 -20.05 -42.03
CA ASN A 106 6.27 -19.01 -41.65
C ASN A 106 6.88 -17.64 -41.96
N LYS A 107 6.50 -17.07 -43.11
CA LYS A 107 6.86 -15.68 -43.44
C LYS A 107 6.12 -14.75 -42.46
N PRO A 108 6.76 -13.67 -41.97
CA PRO A 108 6.04 -12.66 -41.19
C PRO A 108 4.95 -12.04 -42.07
N LYS A 109 3.68 -12.30 -41.74
CA LYS A 109 2.54 -11.62 -42.36
C LYS A 109 2.45 -10.23 -41.71
N LEU A 110 2.32 -9.20 -42.54
CA LEU A 110 2.01 -7.85 -42.10
C LEU A 110 0.50 -7.77 -41.82
N LEU A 111 0.10 -7.23 -40.66
CA LEU A 111 -1.31 -7.13 -40.27
C LEU A 111 -1.85 -5.71 -40.39
N THR A 112 -2.69 -5.50 -41.40
CA THR A 112 -3.42 -4.27 -41.70
C THR A 112 -4.75 -4.21 -40.93
N ASP A 113 -5.23 -3.00 -40.62
CA ASP A 113 -6.45 -2.78 -39.83
C ASP A 113 -7.70 -3.47 -40.42
N ASP A 114 -7.86 -3.49 -41.74
CA ASP A 114 -9.03 -4.11 -42.40
C ASP A 114 -9.10 -5.63 -42.19
N VAL A 115 -7.94 -6.30 -42.19
CA VAL A 115 -7.84 -7.74 -41.92
C VAL A 115 -8.23 -8.04 -40.46
N ILE A 116 -7.78 -7.19 -39.53
CA ILE A 116 -8.13 -7.28 -38.11
C ILE A 116 -9.63 -7.05 -37.92
N ASN A 117 -10.21 -6.03 -38.55
CA ASN A 117 -11.64 -5.72 -38.49
C ASN A 117 -12.51 -6.85 -39.05
N ALA A 118 -12.12 -7.46 -40.18
CA ALA A 118 -12.80 -8.62 -40.75
C ALA A 118 -12.79 -9.81 -39.77
N TRP A 119 -11.64 -10.16 -39.18
CA TRP A 119 -11.58 -11.20 -38.15
C TRP A 119 -12.44 -10.87 -36.92
N CYS A 120 -12.43 -9.61 -36.49
CA CYS A 120 -13.25 -9.13 -35.37
C CYS A 120 -14.76 -9.31 -35.63
N GLN A 121 -15.23 -9.09 -36.87
CA GLN A 121 -16.62 -9.32 -37.25
C GLN A 121 -16.94 -10.82 -37.30
N MET A 122 -16.13 -11.62 -38.00
CA MET A 122 -16.32 -13.08 -38.14
C MET A 122 -16.29 -13.83 -36.80
N VAL A 123 -15.54 -13.34 -35.81
CA VAL A 123 -15.54 -13.91 -34.45
C VAL A 123 -16.82 -13.56 -33.67
N LYS A 124 -17.41 -12.38 -33.88
CA LYS A 124 -18.64 -11.94 -33.19
C LYS A 124 -19.92 -12.49 -33.80
N GLU A 125 -20.01 -12.50 -35.13
CA GLU A 125 -21.24 -12.82 -35.86
C GLU A 125 -21.31 -14.32 -36.19
N ASP A 126 -20.23 -14.88 -36.75
CA ASP A 126 -20.20 -16.27 -37.25
C ASP A 126 -19.63 -17.30 -36.26
N ASN A 127 -19.11 -16.86 -35.10
CA ASN A 127 -18.35 -17.69 -34.14
C ASN A 127 -17.17 -18.46 -34.80
N ASN A 128 -16.54 -17.86 -35.81
CA ASN A 128 -15.56 -18.56 -36.65
C ASN A 128 -14.26 -18.88 -35.89
N GLN A 129 -13.93 -20.17 -35.79
CA GLN A 129 -12.76 -20.67 -35.06
C GLN A 129 -11.42 -20.33 -35.72
N SER A 130 -11.33 -20.27 -37.06
CA SER A 130 -10.08 -19.94 -37.75
C SER A 130 -9.73 -18.46 -37.59
N ALA A 131 -10.74 -17.58 -37.68
CA ALA A 131 -10.59 -16.16 -37.39
C ALA A 131 -10.15 -15.92 -35.93
N LEU A 132 -10.71 -16.69 -34.98
CA LEU A 132 -10.29 -16.64 -33.57
C LEU A 132 -8.83 -17.07 -33.37
N ILE A 133 -8.37 -18.12 -34.06
CA ILE A 133 -6.96 -18.56 -34.01
C ILE A 133 -6.03 -17.46 -34.53
N SER A 134 -6.31 -16.89 -35.70
CA SER A 134 -5.51 -15.81 -36.31
C SER A 134 -5.48 -14.57 -35.41
N LEU A 135 -6.62 -14.18 -34.83
CA LEU A 135 -6.74 -13.07 -33.90
C LEU A 135 -5.96 -13.33 -32.59
N LEU A 136 -5.96 -14.55 -32.06
CA LEU A 136 -5.19 -14.89 -30.86
C LEU A 136 -3.68 -14.90 -31.12
N ASN A 137 -3.24 -15.34 -32.31
CA ASN A 137 -1.83 -15.21 -32.72
C ASN A 137 -1.43 -13.73 -32.88
N ALA A 138 -2.29 -12.89 -33.46
CA ALA A 138 -2.08 -11.44 -33.54
C ALA A 138 -2.04 -10.79 -32.15
N TYR A 139 -2.93 -11.19 -31.24
CA TYR A 139 -2.94 -10.72 -29.84
C TYR A 139 -1.67 -11.12 -29.10
N ARG A 140 -1.20 -12.36 -29.27
CA ARG A 140 0.09 -12.80 -28.74
C ARG A 140 1.23 -11.92 -29.27
N ALA A 141 1.29 -11.68 -30.57
CA ALA A 141 2.30 -10.79 -31.16
C ALA A 141 2.23 -9.36 -30.58
N ALA A 142 1.03 -8.82 -30.34
CA ALA A 142 0.84 -7.55 -29.65
C ALA A 142 1.36 -7.59 -28.20
N CYS A 143 1.02 -8.60 -27.41
CA CYS A 143 1.51 -8.75 -26.04
C CYS A 143 3.04 -8.88 -25.95
N HIS A 144 3.68 -9.45 -26.98
CA HIS A 144 5.13 -9.64 -27.08
C HIS A 144 5.88 -8.51 -27.81
N TYR A 145 5.20 -7.43 -28.18
CA TYR A 145 5.78 -6.31 -28.94
C TYR A 145 6.99 -5.69 -28.22
N GLY A 146 8.14 -5.67 -28.90
CA GLY A 146 9.42 -5.17 -28.36
C GLY A 146 10.33 -6.23 -27.71
N THR A 147 9.83 -7.45 -27.48
CA THR A 147 10.67 -8.65 -27.32
C THR A 147 10.83 -9.37 -28.66
N GLU A 148 11.76 -10.33 -28.79
CA GLU A 148 12.02 -11.04 -30.05
C GLU A 148 10.75 -11.75 -30.57
N SER A 149 10.07 -11.09 -31.51
CA SER A 149 8.70 -11.45 -31.91
C SER A 149 8.71 -12.48 -33.03
N ILE A 150 8.47 -13.74 -32.67
CA ILE A 150 8.25 -14.84 -33.63
C ILE A 150 6.78 -14.78 -34.10
N GLY A 151 6.55 -14.45 -35.38
CA GLY A 151 5.24 -14.49 -36.01
C GLY A 151 4.82 -13.20 -36.76
N HIS A 152 3.54 -12.84 -36.63
CA HIS A 152 2.93 -11.68 -37.28
C HIS A 152 3.60 -10.35 -36.91
N THR A 153 3.76 -9.46 -37.89
CA THR A 153 4.27 -8.09 -37.66
C THR A 153 3.11 -7.10 -37.74
N ILE A 154 2.88 -6.36 -36.67
CA ILE A 154 1.80 -5.36 -36.58
C ILE A 154 2.27 -4.07 -37.25
N GLU A 155 1.50 -3.58 -38.21
CA GLU A 155 1.90 -2.50 -39.12
C GLU A 155 1.92 -1.11 -38.47
N ASN A 156 0.91 -0.80 -37.65
CA ASN A 156 0.72 0.54 -37.08
C ASN A 156 0.21 0.49 -35.62
N SER A 157 0.22 1.64 -34.93
CA SER A 157 -0.24 1.76 -33.54
C SER A 157 -1.76 1.54 -33.36
N GLN A 158 -2.55 1.81 -34.40
CA GLN A 158 -4.00 1.63 -34.40
C GLN A 158 -4.35 0.13 -34.44
N SER A 159 -3.74 -0.65 -35.34
CA SER A 159 -3.81 -2.12 -35.40
C SER A 159 -3.45 -2.76 -34.05
N PHE A 160 -2.37 -2.28 -33.41
CA PHE A 160 -1.97 -2.74 -32.07
C PHE A 160 -3.09 -2.52 -31.04
N CYS A 161 -3.60 -1.29 -30.95
CA CYS A 161 -4.68 -0.94 -30.02
C CYS A 161 -5.98 -1.70 -30.34
N ASN A 162 -6.33 -1.86 -31.62
CA ASN A 162 -7.53 -2.57 -32.07
C ASN A 162 -7.49 -4.04 -31.66
N VAL A 163 -6.40 -4.75 -31.94
CA VAL A 163 -6.21 -6.16 -31.53
C VAL A 163 -6.26 -6.31 -30.01
N LEU A 164 -5.58 -5.42 -29.28
CA LEU A 164 -5.51 -5.48 -27.81
C LEU A 164 -6.89 -5.25 -27.17
N LEU A 165 -7.56 -4.16 -27.57
CA LEU A 165 -8.89 -3.77 -27.06
C LEU A 165 -9.94 -4.81 -27.42
N PHE A 166 -10.00 -5.27 -28.67
CA PHE A 166 -10.98 -6.25 -29.10
C PHE A 166 -10.78 -7.59 -28.38
N THR A 167 -9.56 -8.12 -28.35
CA THR A 167 -9.32 -9.46 -27.80
C THR A 167 -9.60 -9.48 -26.29
N LEU A 168 -9.10 -8.50 -25.54
CA LEU A 168 -9.43 -8.37 -24.11
C LEU A 168 -10.94 -8.18 -23.89
N SER A 169 -11.62 -7.39 -24.72
CA SER A 169 -13.06 -7.09 -24.57
C SER A 169 -13.99 -8.27 -24.89
N ASN A 170 -13.59 -9.20 -25.75
CA ASN A 170 -14.52 -10.22 -26.28
C ASN A 170 -14.10 -11.67 -25.99
N ALA A 171 -12.83 -11.95 -25.66
CA ALA A 171 -12.35 -13.33 -25.50
C ALA A 171 -13.15 -14.15 -24.48
N ASP A 172 -13.49 -13.58 -23.31
CA ASP A 172 -14.28 -14.27 -22.28
C ASP A 172 -15.65 -14.72 -22.81
N ASP A 173 -16.36 -13.79 -23.45
CA ASP A 173 -17.71 -13.97 -23.98
C ASP A 173 -17.71 -14.95 -25.16
N VAL A 174 -16.71 -14.87 -26.04
CA VAL A 174 -16.49 -15.82 -27.16
C VAL A 174 -16.19 -17.23 -26.63
N PHE A 175 -15.29 -17.40 -25.66
CA PHE A 175 -15.01 -18.71 -25.08
C PHE A 175 -16.23 -19.30 -24.37
N ARG A 176 -17.02 -18.48 -23.65
CA ARG A 176 -18.28 -18.91 -23.04
C ARG A 176 -19.33 -19.30 -24.08
N GLY A 177 -19.48 -18.55 -25.16
CA GLY A 177 -20.38 -18.84 -26.28
C GLY A 177 -20.05 -20.18 -26.96
N LEU A 178 -18.78 -20.39 -27.31
CA LEU A 178 -18.27 -21.64 -27.92
C LEU A 178 -18.44 -22.85 -26.98
N LEU A 179 -18.32 -22.66 -25.67
CA LEU A 179 -18.58 -23.67 -24.63
C LEU A 179 -20.06 -23.80 -24.25
N GLN A 180 -20.96 -22.98 -24.81
CA GLN A 180 -22.39 -22.90 -24.48
C GLN A 180 -22.64 -22.66 -22.98
N MET A 181 -21.76 -21.90 -22.33
CA MET A 181 -21.87 -21.52 -20.92
C MET A 181 -22.80 -20.32 -20.74
N SER A 182 -23.81 -20.46 -19.88
CA SER A 182 -24.60 -19.31 -19.43
C SER A 182 -23.71 -18.29 -18.72
N SER A 183 -23.92 -17.00 -19.03
CA SER A 183 -23.22 -15.87 -18.40
C SER A 183 -23.56 -15.70 -16.92
N SER A 184 -24.66 -16.30 -16.44
CA SER A 184 -25.08 -16.23 -15.03
C SER A 184 -24.35 -17.27 -14.17
N LYS A 185 -23.29 -16.82 -13.49
CA LYS A 185 -22.60 -17.51 -12.38
C LYS A 185 -22.19 -18.96 -12.69
N SER A 186 -21.19 -19.12 -13.56
CA SER A 186 -20.51 -20.40 -13.78
C SER A 186 -19.87 -20.91 -12.48
N LYS A 187 -20.53 -21.86 -11.81
CA LYS A 187 -19.94 -22.60 -10.68
C LYS A 187 -18.75 -23.44 -11.15
N LYS A 188 -17.83 -23.73 -10.23
CA LYS A 188 -16.71 -24.66 -10.43
C LYS A 188 -17.17 -26.04 -10.97
N GLU A 189 -18.34 -26.48 -10.52
CA GLU A 189 -19.07 -27.67 -10.99
C GLU A 189 -19.21 -27.69 -12.53
N THR A 190 -19.65 -26.58 -13.14
CA THR A 190 -19.91 -26.49 -14.58
C THR A 190 -18.65 -26.70 -15.43
N LEU A 191 -17.52 -26.12 -15.03
CA LEU A 191 -16.25 -26.29 -15.75
C LEU A 191 -15.68 -27.70 -15.57
N THR A 192 -15.94 -28.35 -14.43
CA THR A 192 -15.44 -29.70 -14.14
C THR A 192 -16.09 -30.74 -15.06
N GLU A 193 -17.37 -30.56 -15.39
CA GLU A 193 -18.05 -31.36 -16.41
C GLU A 193 -17.63 -30.97 -17.83
N LEU A 194 -17.51 -29.68 -18.15
CA LEU A 194 -17.08 -29.22 -19.48
C LEU A 194 -15.69 -29.73 -19.88
N LYS A 195 -14.76 -29.89 -18.92
CA LYS A 195 -13.42 -30.47 -19.13
C LYS A 195 -13.45 -31.87 -19.76
N LYS A 196 -14.55 -32.62 -19.64
CA LYS A 196 -14.73 -33.96 -20.22
C LYS A 196 -15.20 -33.94 -21.67
N THR A 197 -15.65 -32.79 -22.19
CA THR A 197 -16.22 -32.69 -23.54
C THR A 197 -15.15 -32.63 -24.64
N PRO A 198 -15.43 -33.13 -25.86
CA PRO A 198 -14.48 -33.01 -26.98
C PRO A 198 -14.27 -31.55 -27.41
N LYS A 199 -15.28 -30.68 -27.25
CA LYS A 199 -15.18 -29.23 -27.49
C LYS A 199 -14.08 -28.59 -26.63
N TRP A 200 -13.97 -28.99 -25.36
CA TRP A 200 -12.92 -28.50 -24.48
C TRP A 200 -11.51 -28.85 -24.96
N LYS A 201 -11.29 -30.04 -25.56
CA LYS A 201 -9.96 -30.42 -26.08
C LYS A 201 -9.46 -29.46 -27.16
N CYS A 202 -10.34 -29.02 -28.06
CA CYS A 202 -10.05 -28.04 -29.10
C CYS A 202 -9.85 -26.62 -28.53
N LEU A 203 -10.67 -26.20 -27.57
CA LEU A 203 -10.64 -24.84 -27.01
C LEU A 203 -9.53 -24.62 -25.96
N LYS A 204 -9.10 -25.68 -25.26
CA LYS A 204 -8.02 -25.64 -24.24
C LYS A 204 -6.76 -24.87 -24.70
N PRO A 205 -6.15 -25.15 -25.88
CA PRO A 205 -4.98 -24.38 -26.34
C PRO A 205 -5.28 -22.91 -26.62
N LEU A 206 -6.45 -22.58 -27.18
CA LEU A 206 -6.86 -21.18 -27.45
C LEU A 206 -6.94 -20.37 -26.16
N VAL A 207 -7.61 -20.92 -25.14
CA VAL A 207 -7.74 -20.31 -23.82
C VAL A 207 -6.38 -20.21 -23.12
N LYS A 208 -5.53 -21.25 -23.20
CA LYS A 208 -4.16 -21.23 -22.66
C LYS A 208 -3.33 -20.10 -23.28
N SER A 209 -3.42 -19.91 -24.60
CA SER A 209 -2.70 -18.86 -25.34
C SER A 209 -3.16 -17.46 -24.94
N PHE A 210 -4.48 -17.22 -24.87
CA PHE A 210 -5.04 -15.95 -24.39
C PHE A 210 -4.56 -15.61 -22.96
N LEU A 211 -4.70 -16.55 -22.02
CA LEU A 211 -4.32 -16.32 -20.63
C LEU A 211 -2.81 -16.11 -20.47
N ARG A 212 -1.95 -16.90 -21.14
CA ARG A 212 -0.49 -16.73 -21.10
C ARG A 212 -0.07 -15.38 -21.70
N SER A 213 -0.64 -14.99 -22.83
CA SER A 213 -0.34 -13.70 -23.49
C SER A 213 -0.78 -12.51 -22.64
N THR A 214 -1.97 -12.59 -22.02
CA THR A 214 -2.46 -11.55 -21.09
C THR A 214 -1.56 -11.43 -19.85
N LEU A 215 -1.13 -12.55 -19.27
CA LEU A 215 -0.19 -12.55 -18.15
C LEU A 215 1.19 -11.99 -18.53
N PHE A 216 1.65 -12.21 -19.77
CA PHE A 216 2.88 -11.62 -20.26
C PHE A 216 2.74 -10.09 -20.42
N LEU A 217 1.66 -9.61 -21.05
CA LEU A 217 1.33 -8.19 -21.19
C LEU A 217 1.37 -7.46 -19.84
N LEU A 218 0.76 -8.03 -18.80
CA LEU A 218 0.71 -7.47 -17.44
C LEU A 218 2.07 -7.32 -16.75
N ASN A 219 3.11 -8.00 -17.24
CA ASN A 219 4.48 -7.88 -16.72
C ASN A 219 5.37 -6.95 -17.57
N GLN A 220 5.02 -6.67 -18.84
CA GLN A 220 5.81 -5.80 -19.73
C GLN A 220 5.29 -4.36 -19.78
N VAL A 221 3.97 -4.17 -19.72
CA VAL A 221 3.35 -2.85 -19.85
C VAL A 221 3.50 -2.07 -18.54
N THR A 222 3.85 -0.79 -18.63
CA THR A 222 3.92 0.14 -17.49
C THR A 222 2.76 1.14 -17.45
N ASP A 223 1.97 1.24 -18.52
CA ASP A 223 0.81 2.11 -18.61
C ASP A 223 -0.32 1.67 -17.68
N SER A 224 -0.76 2.57 -16.80
CA SER A 224 -1.75 2.24 -15.77
C SER A 224 -3.16 2.01 -16.30
N GLU A 225 -3.51 2.58 -17.46
CA GLU A 225 -4.85 2.42 -18.05
C GLU A 225 -4.95 1.06 -18.76
N ILE A 226 -3.95 0.72 -19.56
CA ILE A 226 -3.83 -0.60 -20.23
C ILE A 226 -3.79 -1.72 -19.18
N LEU A 227 -2.98 -1.58 -18.12
CA LEU A 227 -2.92 -2.56 -17.02
C LEU A 227 -4.26 -2.69 -16.28
N THR A 228 -4.96 -1.58 -16.03
CA THR A 228 -6.28 -1.59 -15.37
C THR A 228 -7.31 -2.29 -16.24
N PHE A 229 -7.34 -1.98 -17.53
CA PHE A 229 -8.26 -2.57 -18.49
C PHE A 229 -8.00 -4.07 -18.67
N ALA A 230 -6.75 -4.47 -18.88
CA ALA A 230 -6.34 -5.87 -18.99
C ALA A 230 -6.69 -6.66 -17.73
N MET A 231 -6.42 -6.14 -16.53
CA MET A 231 -6.77 -6.79 -15.27
C MET A 231 -8.29 -6.90 -15.06
N THR A 232 -9.04 -5.87 -15.45
CA THR A 232 -10.52 -5.87 -15.38
C THR A 232 -11.14 -6.91 -16.31
N ARG A 233 -10.60 -7.08 -17.53
CA ARG A 233 -11.03 -8.12 -18.46
C ARG A 233 -10.57 -9.52 -18.04
N LEU A 234 -9.34 -9.67 -17.55
CA LEU A 234 -8.83 -10.94 -17.00
C LEU A 234 -9.66 -11.43 -15.80
N ARG A 235 -10.25 -10.50 -15.01
CA ARG A 235 -11.19 -10.82 -13.93
C ARG A 235 -12.44 -11.58 -14.41
N ALA A 236 -12.96 -11.27 -15.59
CA ALA A 236 -14.10 -12.01 -16.16
C ALA A 236 -13.72 -13.47 -16.46
N SER A 237 -12.48 -13.69 -16.90
CA SER A 237 -11.93 -14.99 -17.30
C SER A 237 -11.32 -15.83 -16.17
N LEU A 238 -11.48 -15.44 -14.90
CA LEU A 238 -10.89 -16.18 -13.77
C LEU A 238 -11.33 -17.64 -13.69
N THR A 239 -12.55 -17.98 -14.13
CA THR A 239 -13.05 -19.37 -14.13
C THR A 239 -12.12 -20.30 -14.91
N PHE A 240 -11.53 -19.84 -16.02
CA PHE A 240 -10.71 -20.68 -16.89
C PHE A 240 -9.37 -21.11 -16.26
N PHE A 241 -8.87 -20.38 -15.26
CA PHE A 241 -7.63 -20.75 -14.55
C PHE A 241 -7.70 -22.09 -13.81
N ASP A 242 -8.91 -22.61 -13.51
CA ASP A 242 -9.09 -23.96 -12.95
C ASP A 242 -8.53 -25.06 -13.85
N ALA A 243 -8.42 -24.81 -15.16
CA ALA A 243 -7.86 -25.74 -16.12
C ALA A 243 -6.34 -25.60 -16.32
N PHE A 244 -5.71 -24.56 -15.76
CA PHE A 244 -4.30 -24.25 -15.98
C PHE A 244 -3.58 -23.93 -14.65
N PRO A 245 -3.33 -24.92 -13.78
CA PRO A 245 -2.69 -24.71 -12.48
C PRO A 245 -1.33 -23.99 -12.54
N SER A 246 -0.57 -24.17 -13.63
CA SER A 246 0.71 -23.50 -13.88
C SER A 246 0.57 -21.99 -14.08
N LEU A 247 -0.58 -21.49 -14.56
CA LEU A 247 -0.83 -20.06 -14.75
C LEU A 247 -1.34 -19.36 -13.47
N VAL A 248 -1.70 -20.12 -12.43
CA VAL A 248 -2.24 -19.57 -11.17
C VAL A 248 -1.19 -18.80 -10.37
N GLN A 249 0.03 -19.33 -10.21
CA GLN A 249 1.08 -18.60 -9.48
C GLN A 249 1.53 -17.32 -10.20
N PRO A 250 1.75 -17.31 -11.53
CA PRO A 250 1.93 -16.09 -12.30
C PRO A 250 0.79 -15.06 -12.12
N LEU A 251 -0.47 -15.49 -12.18
CA LEU A 251 -1.63 -14.61 -11.95
C LEU A 251 -1.57 -13.95 -10.56
N ILE A 252 -1.41 -14.74 -9.49
CA ILE A 252 -1.35 -14.21 -8.13
C ILE A 252 -0.14 -13.27 -7.97
N LYS A 253 1.02 -13.61 -8.55
CA LYS A 253 2.23 -12.77 -8.51
C LYS A 253 2.00 -11.42 -9.19
N ALA A 254 1.45 -11.42 -10.41
CA ALA A 254 1.15 -10.20 -11.16
C ALA A 254 0.09 -9.34 -10.46
N ALA A 255 -1.03 -9.94 -10.04
CA ALA A 255 -2.11 -9.22 -9.37
C ALA A 255 -1.67 -8.63 -8.01
N VAL A 256 -0.91 -9.37 -7.19
CA VAL A 256 -0.36 -8.85 -5.92
C VAL A 256 0.68 -7.75 -6.15
N HIS A 257 1.51 -7.87 -7.19
CA HIS A 257 2.48 -6.83 -7.53
C HIS A 257 1.77 -5.53 -7.93
N LEU A 258 0.90 -5.58 -8.95
CA LEU A 258 0.16 -4.42 -9.44
C LEU A 258 -0.78 -3.82 -8.39
N TRP A 259 -1.33 -4.65 -7.49
CA TRP A 259 -2.06 -4.18 -6.32
C TRP A 259 -1.19 -3.35 -5.38
N ALA A 260 0.02 -3.81 -5.02
CA ALA A 260 0.88 -3.13 -4.05
C ALA A 260 1.66 -1.92 -4.62
N THR A 261 1.86 -1.85 -5.94
CA THR A 261 2.67 -0.81 -6.60
C THR A 261 1.87 0.18 -7.45
N GLY A 262 0.68 -0.20 -7.92
CA GLY A 262 -0.15 0.59 -8.82
C GLY A 262 -0.78 1.85 -8.22
N GLY A 263 -1.41 2.66 -9.08
CA GLY A 263 -2.27 3.75 -8.66
C GLY A 263 -3.62 3.25 -8.09
N PRO A 264 -4.43 4.12 -7.46
CA PRO A 264 -5.67 3.70 -6.78
C PRO A 264 -6.64 2.86 -7.64
N ILE A 265 -6.77 3.18 -8.94
CA ILE A 265 -7.67 2.46 -9.86
C ILE A 265 -7.12 1.08 -10.20
N LEU A 266 -5.84 1.01 -10.60
CA LEU A 266 -5.15 -0.24 -10.92
C LEU A 266 -5.13 -1.19 -9.73
N SER A 267 -4.79 -0.69 -8.53
CA SER A 267 -4.79 -1.50 -7.33
C SER A 267 -6.19 -2.00 -6.95
N SER A 268 -7.25 -1.24 -7.22
CA SER A 268 -8.63 -1.71 -7.07
C SER A 268 -8.95 -2.86 -8.04
N ALA A 269 -8.64 -2.70 -9.33
CA ALA A 269 -8.83 -3.76 -10.32
C ALA A 269 -8.05 -5.05 -9.98
N SER A 270 -6.79 -4.91 -9.56
CA SER A 270 -5.94 -6.02 -9.15
C SER A 270 -6.41 -6.68 -7.85
N PHE A 271 -6.88 -5.92 -6.86
CA PHE A 271 -7.44 -6.48 -5.63
C PHE A 271 -8.69 -7.31 -5.88
N LEU A 272 -9.58 -6.82 -6.74
CA LEU A 272 -10.81 -7.52 -7.11
C LEU A 272 -10.51 -8.88 -7.77
N VAL A 273 -9.41 -8.98 -8.53
CA VAL A 273 -8.90 -10.28 -9.03
C VAL A 273 -8.40 -11.17 -7.90
N ILE A 274 -7.56 -10.67 -6.98
CA ILE A 274 -7.06 -11.44 -5.83
C ILE A 274 -8.22 -12.01 -4.99
N ARG A 275 -9.21 -11.16 -4.66
CA ARG A 275 -10.35 -11.51 -3.82
C ARG A 275 -11.28 -12.52 -4.50
N ASP A 276 -11.64 -12.28 -5.75
CA ASP A 276 -12.54 -13.18 -6.47
C ASP A 276 -11.85 -14.53 -6.72
N PHE A 277 -10.54 -14.54 -7.01
CA PHE A 277 -9.77 -15.78 -7.10
C PHE A 277 -9.70 -16.53 -5.75
N ALA A 278 -9.43 -15.81 -4.66
CA ALA A 278 -9.37 -16.40 -3.31
C ALA A 278 -10.71 -16.98 -2.84
N THR A 279 -11.86 -16.43 -3.28
CA THR A 279 -13.20 -16.95 -2.97
C THR A 279 -13.62 -18.08 -3.93
N MET A 280 -13.41 -17.94 -5.24
CA MET A 280 -13.83 -18.94 -6.25
C MET A 280 -13.11 -20.29 -6.10
N PHE A 281 -11.82 -20.27 -5.77
CA PHE A 281 -10.99 -21.48 -5.78
C PHE A 281 -10.85 -22.17 -4.42
N GLY A 282 -11.40 -21.57 -3.37
CA GLY A 282 -11.47 -22.13 -2.02
C GLY A 282 -10.10 -22.27 -1.35
N SER A 283 -10.02 -23.18 -0.37
CA SER A 283 -8.90 -23.31 0.56
C SER A 283 -7.52 -23.53 -0.07
N LYS A 284 -7.46 -24.09 -1.30
CA LYS A 284 -6.21 -24.46 -1.99
C LYS A 284 -5.30 -23.26 -2.26
N TYR A 285 -5.84 -22.15 -2.76
CA TYR A 285 -5.07 -20.95 -3.11
C TYR A 285 -5.34 -19.77 -2.16
N TYR A 286 -6.35 -19.86 -1.30
CA TYR A 286 -6.66 -18.85 -0.28
C TYR A 286 -5.43 -18.50 0.58
N ASP A 287 -4.69 -19.51 1.06
CA ASP A 287 -3.48 -19.26 1.88
C ASP A 287 -2.37 -18.58 1.11
N THR A 288 -2.18 -18.91 -0.18
CA THR A 288 -1.20 -18.25 -1.04
C THR A 288 -1.58 -16.78 -1.26
N CYS A 289 -2.87 -16.51 -1.52
CA CYS A 289 -3.38 -15.16 -1.69
C CYS A 289 -3.19 -14.34 -0.40
N LEU A 290 -3.59 -14.86 0.77
CA LEU A 290 -3.37 -14.21 2.07
C LEU A 290 -1.88 -13.91 2.30
N SER A 291 -1.01 -14.91 2.17
CA SER A 291 0.41 -14.77 2.47
C SER A 291 1.09 -13.77 1.52
N LYS A 292 0.89 -13.88 0.21
CA LYS A 292 1.52 -12.96 -0.77
C LYS A 292 1.00 -11.53 -0.61
N THR A 293 -0.31 -11.35 -0.42
CA THR A 293 -0.93 -10.03 -0.20
C THR A 293 -0.44 -9.38 1.10
N PHE A 294 -0.36 -10.15 2.20
CA PHE A 294 0.20 -9.66 3.47
C PHE A 294 1.68 -9.27 3.32
N VAL A 295 2.52 -10.13 2.74
CA VAL A 295 3.95 -9.84 2.52
C VAL A 295 4.15 -8.61 1.65
N ALA A 296 3.36 -8.43 0.60
CA ALA A 296 3.45 -7.24 -0.27
C ALA A 296 3.05 -5.94 0.46
N PHE A 297 2.00 -5.96 1.29
CA PHE A 297 1.62 -4.81 2.14
C PHE A 297 2.71 -4.43 3.16
N ILE A 298 3.29 -5.44 3.81
CA ILE A 298 4.38 -5.27 4.78
C ILE A 298 5.65 -4.75 4.07
N SER A 299 5.96 -5.26 2.87
CA SER A 299 7.05 -4.75 2.02
C SER A 299 6.84 -3.30 1.60
N ARG A 300 5.64 -2.94 1.14
CA ARG A 300 5.26 -1.55 0.80
C ARG A 300 5.34 -0.61 2.01
N SER A 301 5.23 -1.15 3.23
CA SER A 301 5.42 -0.41 4.49
C SER A 301 6.88 -0.20 4.90
N ARG A 302 7.87 -0.71 4.14
CA ARG A 302 9.32 -0.52 4.42
C ARG A 302 9.86 0.82 3.92
N VAL A 303 9.23 1.90 4.37
CA VAL A 303 9.60 3.29 4.04
C VAL A 303 10.00 4.07 5.29
N THR A 304 10.67 5.20 5.11
CA THR A 304 10.95 6.17 6.19
C THR A 304 9.74 7.06 6.50
N GLU A 305 8.98 7.42 5.47
CA GLU A 305 7.76 8.23 5.53
C GLU A 305 6.75 7.71 4.50
N ILE A 306 5.45 7.76 4.84
CA ILE A 306 4.37 7.39 3.94
C ILE A 306 3.90 8.65 3.20
N ALA A 307 4.23 8.73 1.90
CA ALA A 307 3.81 9.85 1.04
C ALA A 307 2.30 9.80 0.74
N ASP A 308 1.78 8.66 0.29
CA ASP A 308 0.35 8.46 0.05
C ASP A 308 -0.30 7.66 1.20
N ILE A 309 -0.81 8.40 2.18
CA ILE A 309 -1.53 7.83 3.33
C ILE A 309 -2.85 7.21 2.88
N LYS A 310 -3.54 7.75 1.86
CA LYS A 310 -4.85 7.24 1.42
C LYS A 310 -4.70 5.89 0.74
N HIS A 311 -3.72 5.76 -0.15
CA HIS A 311 -3.44 4.51 -0.83
C HIS A 311 -2.95 3.44 0.16
N MET A 312 -2.08 3.77 1.11
CA MET A 312 -1.72 2.84 2.18
C MET A 312 -2.92 2.43 3.05
N GLN A 313 -3.89 3.33 3.26
CA GLN A 313 -5.14 2.99 3.92
C GLN A 313 -5.97 2.01 3.09
N PHE A 314 -6.15 2.28 1.80
CA PHE A 314 -6.84 1.39 0.86
C PHE A 314 -6.21 -0.01 0.83
N LEU A 315 -4.88 -0.13 0.67
CA LEU A 315 -4.20 -1.42 0.66
C LEU A 315 -4.43 -2.21 1.95
N ARG A 316 -4.31 -1.58 3.12
CA ARG A 316 -4.60 -2.23 4.41
C ARG A 316 -6.04 -2.72 4.48
N ASP A 317 -6.99 -1.91 4.04
CA ASP A 317 -8.42 -2.24 4.14
C ASP A 317 -8.79 -3.38 3.16
N CYS A 318 -8.13 -3.47 1.99
CA CYS A 318 -8.14 -4.66 1.13
C CYS A 318 -7.61 -5.93 1.83
N VAL A 319 -6.51 -5.84 2.60
CA VAL A 319 -6.01 -6.99 3.38
C VAL A 319 -7.04 -7.39 4.44
N VAL A 320 -7.69 -6.44 5.12
CA VAL A 320 -8.76 -6.74 6.09
C VAL A 320 -9.94 -7.46 5.42
N GLU A 321 -10.41 -7.00 4.26
CA GLU A 321 -11.48 -7.67 3.50
C GLU A 321 -11.08 -9.11 3.14
N LEU A 322 -9.87 -9.33 2.62
CA LEU A 322 -9.38 -10.66 2.24
C LEU A 322 -9.25 -11.62 3.44
N PHE A 323 -8.74 -11.14 4.57
CA PHE A 323 -8.64 -11.92 5.81
C PHE A 323 -10.04 -12.20 6.41
N SER A 324 -11.01 -11.31 6.25
CA SER A 324 -12.38 -11.49 6.75
C SER A 324 -13.18 -12.56 6.00
N VAL A 325 -12.77 -12.96 4.78
CA VAL A 325 -13.40 -14.05 4.00
C VAL A 325 -13.44 -15.38 4.78
N ASN A 326 -12.43 -15.66 5.62
CA ASN A 326 -12.41 -16.82 6.50
C ASN A 326 -11.76 -16.46 7.85
N VAL A 327 -12.54 -15.78 8.70
CA VAL A 327 -12.06 -15.25 9.99
C VAL A 327 -11.35 -16.32 10.81
N LYS A 328 -11.89 -17.55 10.92
CA LYS A 328 -11.29 -18.64 11.70
C LYS A 328 -9.87 -18.99 11.23
N LYS A 329 -9.68 -19.26 9.92
CA LYS A 329 -8.36 -19.61 9.38
C LYS A 329 -7.39 -18.44 9.39
N SER A 330 -7.91 -17.23 9.16
CA SER A 330 -7.18 -15.97 9.24
C SER A 330 -6.66 -15.71 10.65
N SER A 331 -7.49 -15.86 11.70
CA SER A 331 -7.12 -15.62 13.10
C SER A 331 -5.87 -16.41 13.52
N LEU A 332 -5.76 -17.69 13.14
CA LEU A 332 -4.56 -18.51 13.42
C LEU A 332 -3.28 -17.86 12.84
N LYS A 333 -3.31 -17.49 11.55
CA LYS A 333 -2.18 -16.80 10.87
C LYS A 333 -1.89 -15.43 11.50
N SER A 334 -2.93 -14.72 11.96
CA SER A 334 -2.81 -13.45 12.66
C SER A 334 -2.11 -13.59 14.02
N VAL A 335 -2.42 -14.64 14.78
CA VAL A 335 -1.78 -14.96 16.07
C VAL A 335 -0.30 -15.27 15.89
N ASP A 336 0.06 -16.07 14.87
CA ASP A 336 1.46 -16.31 14.51
C ASP A 336 2.20 -15.02 14.17
N SER A 337 1.56 -14.12 13.42
CA SER A 337 2.10 -12.81 13.09
C SER A 337 2.33 -11.99 14.37
N MET A 338 1.26 -11.75 15.15
CA MET A 338 1.28 -10.97 16.39
C MET A 338 2.29 -11.48 17.41
N THR A 339 2.43 -12.80 17.55
CA THR A 339 3.43 -13.44 18.44
C THR A 339 4.86 -13.07 18.07
N ARG A 340 5.19 -12.95 16.77
CA ARG A 340 6.52 -12.48 16.33
C ARG A 340 6.74 -11.01 16.72
N PHE A 341 5.74 -10.15 16.54
CA PHE A 341 5.82 -8.74 16.95
C PHE A 341 5.96 -8.60 18.48
N SER A 342 5.20 -9.37 19.27
CA SER A 342 5.33 -9.42 20.73
C SER A 342 6.73 -9.82 21.20
N LYS A 343 7.35 -10.84 20.57
CA LYS A 343 8.73 -11.25 20.87
C LYS A 343 9.74 -10.14 20.57
N ILE A 344 9.55 -9.37 19.48
CA ILE A 344 10.39 -8.21 19.16
C ILE A 344 10.24 -7.12 20.22
N LEU A 345 9.02 -6.83 20.68
CA LEU A 345 8.76 -5.83 21.74
C LEU A 345 9.43 -6.22 23.06
N ILE A 346 9.25 -7.47 23.51
CA ILE A 346 9.86 -8.00 24.74
C ILE A 346 11.39 -7.91 24.67
N CYS A 347 11.99 -8.32 23.54
CA CYS A 347 13.43 -8.18 23.31
C CYS A 347 13.88 -6.71 23.32
N GLY A 348 13.07 -5.79 22.79
CA GLY A 348 13.30 -4.35 22.87
C GLY A 348 13.34 -3.81 24.30
N PHE A 349 12.39 -4.22 25.14
CA PHE A 349 12.35 -3.88 26.57
C PHE A 349 13.57 -4.43 27.35
N GLN A 350 13.91 -5.70 27.14
CA GLN A 350 15.00 -6.38 27.84
C GLN A 350 16.37 -5.83 27.43
N THR A 351 16.64 -5.75 26.13
CA THR A 351 17.99 -5.44 25.63
C THR A 351 18.26 -3.94 25.48
N LYS A 352 17.21 -3.12 25.32
CA LYS A 352 17.28 -1.67 25.01
C LYS A 352 18.19 -1.33 23.82
N LYS A 353 18.50 -2.30 22.96
CA LYS A 353 19.37 -2.12 21.78
C LYS A 353 18.72 -1.18 20.77
N LYS A 354 19.53 -0.28 20.19
CA LYS A 354 19.07 0.70 19.19
C LYS A 354 18.39 0.05 17.99
N GLU A 355 18.85 -1.13 17.57
CA GLU A 355 18.29 -1.92 16.46
C GLU A 355 16.87 -2.42 16.75
N ALA A 356 16.65 -3.03 17.92
CA ALA A 356 15.32 -3.46 18.35
C ALA A 356 14.35 -2.27 18.42
N ILE A 357 14.80 -1.15 19.00
CA ILE A 357 14.02 0.10 19.08
C ILE A 357 13.72 0.66 17.67
N LYS A 358 14.67 0.58 16.72
CA LYS A 358 14.45 0.98 15.31
C LYS A 358 13.44 0.06 14.61
N LYS A 359 13.50 -1.25 14.86
CA LYS A 359 12.56 -2.23 14.28
C LYS A 359 11.13 -2.02 14.81
N ILE A 360 10.97 -1.73 16.11
CA ILE A 360 9.65 -1.44 16.72
C ILE A 360 9.12 -0.07 16.25
N CYS A 361 9.99 0.93 16.11
CA CYS A 361 9.63 2.26 15.59
C CYS A 361 9.79 2.32 14.05
N SER A 362 9.16 1.39 13.34
CA SER A 362 9.15 1.31 11.87
C SER A 362 7.72 1.27 11.31
N TRP A 363 7.52 1.76 10.09
CA TRP A 363 6.21 1.71 9.44
C TRP A 363 5.73 0.28 9.20
N GLU A 364 6.64 -0.65 8.94
CA GLU A 364 6.37 -2.10 8.88
C GLU A 364 5.70 -2.62 10.17
N TYR A 365 6.25 -2.27 11.33
CA TYR A 365 5.73 -2.68 12.65
C TYR A 365 4.37 -2.01 12.96
N ILE A 366 4.25 -0.71 12.68
CA ILE A 366 3.05 0.09 12.98
C ILE A 366 1.88 -0.25 12.06
N ASN A 367 2.11 -0.41 10.76
CA ASN A 367 1.07 -0.76 9.80
C ASN A 367 0.57 -2.20 10.01
N CYS A 368 1.43 -3.11 10.49
CA CYS A 368 1.00 -4.45 10.87
C CYS A 368 0.04 -4.43 12.06
N ILE A 369 0.31 -3.61 13.09
CA ILE A 369 -0.64 -3.45 14.22
C ILE A 369 -1.93 -2.77 13.74
N ASP A 370 -1.85 -1.72 12.91
CA ASP A 370 -3.02 -1.05 12.36
C ASP A 370 -3.92 -2.01 11.55
N LEU A 371 -3.31 -2.91 10.79
CA LEU A 371 -3.98 -4.00 10.08
C LEU A 371 -4.72 -4.92 11.05
N TRP A 372 -4.05 -5.46 12.07
CA TRP A 372 -4.68 -6.39 13.00
C TRP A 372 -5.75 -5.74 13.86
N VAL A 373 -5.54 -4.49 14.31
CA VAL A 373 -6.57 -3.70 15.01
C VAL A 373 -7.83 -3.59 14.16
N ARG A 374 -7.71 -3.31 12.86
CA ARG A 374 -8.88 -3.23 11.97
C ARG A 374 -9.51 -4.59 11.68
N PHE A 375 -8.71 -5.64 11.47
CA PHE A 375 -9.22 -7.01 11.30
C PHE A 375 -10.02 -7.45 12.53
N ILE A 376 -9.50 -7.19 13.73
CA ILE A 376 -10.22 -7.48 14.98
C ILE A 376 -11.49 -6.60 15.07
N SER A 377 -11.36 -5.28 14.90
CA SER A 377 -12.51 -4.36 14.93
C SER A 377 -13.65 -4.75 13.97
N ALA A 378 -13.34 -5.30 12.81
CA ALA A 378 -14.33 -5.74 11.82
C ALA A 378 -15.02 -7.07 12.18
N ASN A 379 -14.39 -7.94 12.98
CA ASN A 379 -14.83 -9.34 13.17
C ASN A 379 -15.10 -9.76 14.63
N ILE A 380 -14.69 -8.97 15.64
CA ILE A 380 -14.66 -9.36 17.07
C ILE A 380 -16.03 -9.73 17.69
N ARG A 381 -17.14 -9.35 17.02
CA ARG A 381 -18.51 -9.72 17.42
C ARG A 381 -18.83 -11.22 17.25
N ASP A 382 -17.97 -11.95 16.53
CA ASP A 382 -17.97 -13.42 16.52
C ASP A 382 -17.30 -13.94 17.80
N HIS A 383 -18.07 -14.05 18.88
CA HIS A 383 -17.59 -14.47 20.20
C HIS A 383 -17.17 -15.96 20.26
N ASP A 384 -17.63 -16.80 19.33
CA ASP A 384 -17.30 -18.23 19.29
C ASP A 384 -15.84 -18.49 18.84
N ASN A 385 -15.22 -17.52 18.16
CA ASN A 385 -13.87 -17.63 17.62
C ASN A 385 -12.79 -17.35 18.70
N LYS A 386 -12.44 -18.40 19.46
CA LYS A 386 -11.40 -18.36 20.50
C LYS A 386 -10.04 -17.81 20.02
N ASP A 387 -9.63 -18.09 18.79
CA ASP A 387 -8.37 -17.59 18.23
C ASP A 387 -8.42 -16.07 18.01
N LEU A 388 -9.58 -15.53 17.61
CA LEU A 388 -9.81 -14.10 17.49
C LEU A 388 -9.83 -13.39 18.86
N GLN A 389 -10.45 -14.01 19.87
CA GLN A 389 -10.45 -13.49 21.25
C GLN A 389 -9.03 -13.47 21.85
N TYR A 390 -8.24 -14.51 21.60
CA TYR A 390 -6.82 -14.52 21.98
C TYR A 390 -6.01 -13.44 21.26
N LEU A 391 -6.22 -13.27 19.95
CA LEU A 391 -5.61 -12.20 19.16
C LEU A 391 -5.98 -10.80 19.69
N PHE A 392 -7.24 -10.57 20.07
CA PHE A 392 -7.72 -9.32 20.68
C PHE A 392 -6.93 -8.98 21.95
N PHE A 393 -6.87 -9.92 22.91
CA PHE A 393 -6.11 -9.72 24.15
C PHE A 393 -4.61 -9.49 23.89
N MET A 394 -3.98 -10.30 23.03
CA MET A 394 -2.58 -10.10 22.64
C MET A 394 -2.32 -8.71 22.04
N THR A 395 -3.25 -8.23 21.21
CA THR A 395 -3.14 -6.93 20.54
C THR A 395 -3.22 -5.78 21.54
N ILE A 396 -4.13 -5.84 22.51
CA ILE A 396 -4.22 -4.86 23.61
C ILE A 396 -2.91 -4.80 24.40
N GLN A 397 -2.39 -5.96 24.85
CA GLN A 397 -1.15 -6.02 25.62
C GLN A 397 0.04 -5.46 24.84
N LEU A 398 0.14 -5.78 23.55
CA LEU A 398 1.19 -5.26 22.69
C LEU A 398 1.09 -3.73 22.49
N ILE A 399 -0.10 -3.18 22.30
CA ILE A 399 -0.30 -1.74 22.12
C ILE A 399 -0.01 -0.96 23.42
N VAL A 400 -0.44 -1.47 24.58
CA VAL A 400 -0.13 -0.89 25.89
C VAL A 400 1.38 -0.92 26.14
N GLY A 401 2.04 -2.07 25.89
CA GLY A 401 3.49 -2.18 25.97
C GLY A 401 4.22 -1.20 25.04
N LEU A 402 3.76 -1.05 23.80
CA LEU A 402 4.31 -0.12 22.81
C LEU A 402 4.18 1.35 23.26
N ALA A 403 3.02 1.75 23.78
CA ALA A 403 2.78 3.09 24.30
C ALA A 403 3.70 3.43 25.50
N ASN A 404 3.88 2.47 26.41
CA ASN A 404 4.71 2.62 27.61
C ASN A 404 6.21 2.63 27.30
N MET A 405 6.67 1.84 26.31
CA MET A 405 8.08 1.83 25.90
C MET A 405 8.55 3.19 25.35
N PHE A 406 7.64 3.96 24.76
CA PHE A 406 7.91 5.22 24.09
C PHE A 406 7.33 6.44 24.83
N SER A 407 7.44 6.47 26.16
CA SER A 407 6.87 7.54 27.01
C SER A 407 7.28 8.98 26.63
N GLY A 408 8.47 9.19 26.07
CA GLY A 408 9.01 10.52 25.77
C GLY A 408 8.25 11.30 24.67
N PRO A 409 8.25 12.65 24.73
CA PRO A 409 7.42 13.52 23.89
C PRO A 409 7.71 13.46 22.38
N ARG A 410 8.87 12.91 22.00
CA ARG A 410 9.20 12.65 20.59
C ARG A 410 8.32 11.59 19.95
N TYR A 411 7.62 10.78 20.74
CA TYR A 411 6.78 9.69 20.27
C TYR A 411 5.30 9.95 20.53
N PHE A 412 4.88 11.19 20.81
CA PHE A 412 3.46 11.55 20.89
C PHE A 412 2.63 11.14 19.67
N PRO A 413 3.09 11.23 18.41
CA PRO A 413 2.32 10.72 17.28
C PRO A 413 2.03 9.22 17.41
N LEU A 414 3.04 8.43 17.78
CA LEU A 414 2.92 6.99 18.02
C LEU A 414 2.04 6.67 19.24
N ARG A 415 2.20 7.38 20.37
CA ARG A 415 1.37 7.21 21.57
C ARG A 415 -0.10 7.54 21.30
N LEU A 416 -0.38 8.63 20.57
CA LEU A 416 -1.73 8.99 20.13
C LEU A 416 -2.30 7.91 19.22
N LYS A 417 -1.51 7.36 18.29
CA LYS A 417 -1.93 6.24 17.44
C LYS A 417 -2.23 4.97 18.23
N CYS A 418 -1.47 4.66 19.28
CA CYS A 418 -1.77 3.58 20.22
C CYS A 418 -3.11 3.80 20.95
N ILE A 419 -3.36 5.03 21.41
CA ILE A 419 -4.62 5.40 22.07
C ILE A 419 -5.80 5.29 21.08
N GLU A 420 -5.65 5.74 19.83
CA GLU A 420 -6.65 5.57 18.77
C GLU A 420 -7.00 4.09 18.53
N TRP A 421 -6.00 3.20 18.52
CA TRP A 421 -6.23 1.77 18.38
C TRP A 421 -6.99 1.17 19.57
N LEU A 422 -6.60 1.52 20.81
CA LEU A 422 -7.29 1.02 22.01
C LEU A 422 -8.76 1.51 22.06
N ASN A 423 -9.02 2.78 21.69
CA ASN A 423 -10.39 3.28 21.52
C ASN A 423 -11.15 2.48 20.44
N SER A 424 -10.55 2.25 19.27
CA SER A 424 -11.17 1.47 18.18
C SER A 424 -11.55 0.05 18.62
N LEU A 425 -10.66 -0.61 19.35
CA LEU A 425 -10.91 -1.96 19.90
C LEU A 425 -12.05 -1.95 20.92
N SER A 426 -12.03 -1.03 21.89
CA SER A 426 -13.07 -0.88 22.93
C SER A 426 -14.46 -0.62 22.32
N ILE A 427 -14.54 0.24 21.31
CA ILE A 427 -15.79 0.52 20.56
C ILE A 427 -16.30 -0.74 19.82
N SER A 428 -15.39 -1.55 19.28
CA SER A 428 -15.75 -2.65 18.38
C SER A 428 -16.19 -3.91 19.11
N SER A 429 -15.52 -4.24 20.22
CA SER A 429 -15.87 -5.39 21.06
C SER A 429 -16.94 -5.06 22.09
N GLY A 430 -17.05 -3.81 22.51
CA GLY A 430 -17.91 -3.40 23.62
C GLY A 430 -17.27 -3.55 25.00
N ASP A 431 -15.99 -3.96 25.08
CA ASP A 431 -15.27 -4.13 26.35
C ASP A 431 -14.63 -2.83 26.84
N TYR A 432 -14.58 -2.64 28.16
CA TYR A 432 -13.87 -1.52 28.77
C TYR A 432 -12.34 -1.70 28.69
N ILE A 433 -11.67 -0.79 27.97
CA ILE A 433 -10.20 -0.71 27.91
C ILE A 433 -9.71 0.54 28.65
N PRO A 434 -8.92 0.43 29.73
CA PRO A 434 -8.51 1.55 30.57
C PRO A 434 -7.41 2.40 29.91
N LEU A 435 -7.81 3.33 29.03
CA LEU A 435 -6.90 4.17 28.26
C LEU A 435 -6.62 5.55 28.88
N ALA A 436 -7.45 6.00 29.83
CA ALA A 436 -7.33 7.35 30.42
C ALA A 436 -5.92 7.67 30.97
N PRO A 437 -5.19 6.77 31.67
CA PRO A 437 -3.82 7.04 32.09
C PRO A 437 -2.88 7.39 30.93
N LEU A 438 -2.94 6.64 29.81
CA LEU A 438 -2.09 6.87 28.64
C LEU A 438 -2.31 8.24 28.01
N VAL A 439 -3.55 8.74 28.05
CA VAL A 439 -3.94 10.07 27.55
C VAL A 439 -3.49 11.17 28.50
N LEU A 440 -3.74 11.01 29.80
CA LEU A 440 -3.37 11.98 30.83
C LEU A 440 -1.84 12.17 30.89
N ASP A 441 -1.08 11.10 30.68
CA ASP A 441 0.39 11.13 30.56
C ASP A 441 0.89 11.84 29.28
N VAL A 442 0.03 12.16 28.30
CA VAL A 442 0.35 13.10 27.21
C VAL A 442 0.03 14.53 27.64
N LEU A 443 -1.11 14.74 28.29
CA LEU A 443 -1.60 16.06 28.74
C LEU A 443 -0.77 16.67 29.89
N GLU A 444 -0.16 15.85 30.76
CA GLU A 444 0.73 16.28 31.85
C GLU A 444 2.12 16.73 31.38
N TYR A 445 2.42 16.63 30.09
CA TYR A 445 3.74 16.98 29.57
C TYR A 445 4.07 18.47 29.72
N LYS A 446 5.03 18.77 30.60
CA LYS A 446 5.53 20.13 30.84
C LYS A 446 6.21 20.69 29.59
N VAL A 447 5.55 21.64 28.95
CA VAL A 447 6.07 22.38 27.79
C VAL A 447 7.24 23.28 28.20
N VAL A 448 8.38 23.10 27.53
CA VAL A 448 9.53 24.02 27.61
C VAL A 448 9.21 25.29 26.83
N LYS A 449 9.57 26.47 27.36
CA LYS A 449 9.38 27.77 26.70
C LYS A 449 9.89 27.77 25.25
N GLU A 450 9.18 28.51 24.40
CA GLU A 450 9.27 28.45 22.95
C GLU A 450 10.69 28.69 22.41
N GLY A 451 11.05 27.99 21.33
CA GLY A 451 12.26 28.25 20.55
C GLY A 451 11.90 28.89 19.21
N LYS A 452 12.90 29.23 18.38
CA LYS A 452 12.69 29.77 17.02
C LYS A 452 11.65 28.94 16.26
N ARG A 453 10.66 29.61 15.64
CA ARG A 453 9.57 28.98 14.88
C ARG A 453 10.12 28.01 13.84
N ALA A 454 9.63 26.78 13.84
CA ALA A 454 9.92 25.84 12.75
C ALA A 454 9.10 26.24 11.51
N GLN A 455 9.76 26.34 10.35
CA GLN A 455 9.17 26.93 9.14
C GLN A 455 8.29 25.98 8.31
N ASN A 456 8.39 24.67 8.51
CA ASN A 456 7.76 23.69 7.62
C ASN A 456 6.51 23.07 8.26
N SER A 457 5.43 22.97 7.48
CA SER A 457 4.25 22.16 7.80
C SER A 457 4.58 20.67 7.71
N PHE A 458 4.02 19.87 8.63
CA PHE A 458 4.10 18.41 8.58
C PHE A 458 2.80 17.79 9.10
N THR A 459 2.46 16.61 8.60
CA THR A 459 1.26 15.88 9.00
C THR A 459 1.61 14.91 10.13
N ILE A 460 0.93 15.01 11.28
CA ILE A 460 1.19 14.13 12.43
C ILE A 460 1.02 12.63 12.06
N GLY A 461 0.12 12.34 11.12
CA GLY A 461 -0.09 10.99 10.59
C GLY A 461 1.02 10.43 9.68
N SER A 462 1.98 11.23 9.21
CA SER A 462 3.13 10.76 8.40
C SER A 462 4.42 10.54 9.21
N VAL A 463 4.38 10.71 10.54
CA VAL A 463 5.58 10.69 11.39
C VAL A 463 5.40 9.82 12.64
N LEU A 464 6.17 8.75 12.78
CA LEU A 464 6.21 7.93 14.01
C LEU A 464 7.00 8.59 15.15
N LYS A 465 8.01 9.38 14.79
CA LYS A 465 9.00 9.96 15.72
C LYS A 465 9.34 11.39 15.35
N LEU A 466 8.89 12.32 16.17
CA LEU A 466 9.08 13.75 15.96
C LEU A 466 10.57 14.15 15.90
N PRO A 467 11.00 14.94 14.90
CA PRO A 467 12.28 15.64 14.91
C PRO A 467 12.40 16.58 16.11
N LYS A 468 13.60 16.69 16.71
CA LYS A 468 13.81 17.45 17.98
C LYS A 468 13.36 18.91 17.89
N GLN A 469 13.46 19.54 16.72
CA GLN A 469 13.07 20.95 16.48
C GLN A 469 11.59 21.22 16.75
N TYR A 470 10.70 20.27 16.44
CA TYR A 470 9.26 20.45 16.60
C TYR A 470 8.76 20.21 18.04
N LEU A 471 9.59 19.69 18.94
CA LEU A 471 9.23 19.56 20.37
C LEU A 471 8.89 20.91 21.02
N LYS A 472 9.49 22.00 20.52
CA LYS A 472 9.22 23.39 20.94
C LYS A 472 8.18 24.10 20.07
N SER A 473 7.64 23.44 19.04
CA SER A 473 6.63 24.05 18.16
C SER A 473 5.30 24.07 18.88
N ARG A 474 4.77 25.27 19.14
CA ARG A 474 3.47 25.41 19.79
C ARG A 474 2.34 24.79 18.98
N ILE A 475 2.38 24.95 17.65
CA ILE A 475 1.38 24.36 16.74
C ILE A 475 1.32 22.84 16.91
N PHE A 476 2.47 22.16 17.00
CA PHE A 476 2.49 20.71 17.20
C PHE A 476 1.94 20.30 18.58
N GLN A 477 2.34 21.01 19.64
CA GLN A 477 1.86 20.77 21.00
C GLN A 477 0.33 20.93 21.07
N ASP A 478 -0.20 22.05 20.57
CA ASP A 478 -1.64 22.32 20.57
C ASP A 478 -2.41 21.23 19.80
N VAL A 479 -1.93 20.79 18.63
CA VAL A 479 -2.58 19.68 17.89
C VAL A 479 -2.47 18.34 18.64
N CYS A 480 -1.33 18.02 19.27
CA CYS A 480 -1.21 16.80 20.08
C CYS A 480 -2.13 16.79 21.30
N PHE A 481 -2.22 17.89 22.03
CA PHE A 481 -3.11 18.00 23.19
C PHE A 481 -4.58 18.00 22.77
N GLN A 482 -4.91 18.63 21.65
CA GLN A 482 -6.25 18.60 21.06
C GLN A 482 -6.65 17.17 20.65
N SER A 483 -5.77 16.40 20.00
CA SER A 483 -6.02 14.99 19.71
C SER A 483 -6.07 14.11 20.97
N ALA A 484 -5.28 14.40 22.00
CA ALA A 484 -5.38 13.71 23.30
C ALA A 484 -6.75 13.95 23.97
N VAL A 485 -7.22 15.20 24.01
CA VAL A 485 -8.55 15.56 24.52
C VAL A 485 -9.66 14.89 23.71
N GLU A 486 -9.55 14.83 22.38
CA GLU A 486 -10.51 14.11 21.52
C GLU A 486 -10.56 12.61 21.84
N GLN A 487 -9.42 11.96 22.07
CA GLN A 487 -9.39 10.55 22.45
C GLN A 487 -9.98 10.29 23.85
N LEU A 488 -9.84 11.24 24.79
CA LEU A 488 -10.48 11.14 26.10
C LEU A 488 -12.00 11.37 26.02
N CYS A 489 -12.44 12.32 25.19
CA CYS A 489 -13.86 12.52 24.89
C CYS A 489 -14.48 11.27 24.24
N LEU A 490 -13.77 10.65 23.27
CA LEU A 490 -14.22 9.41 22.63
C LEU A 490 -14.41 8.29 23.64
N HIS A 491 -13.49 8.16 24.60
CA HIS A 491 -13.57 7.17 25.68
C HIS A 491 -14.75 7.45 26.62
N PHE A 492 -14.88 8.67 27.14
CA PHE A 492 -16.01 9.01 28.00
C PHE A 492 -17.37 8.88 27.29
N ALA A 493 -17.44 9.17 25.98
CA ALA A 493 -18.66 9.02 25.20
C ALA A 493 -19.17 7.57 25.18
N GLN A 494 -18.29 6.59 25.00
CA GLN A 494 -18.64 5.15 25.00
C GLN A 494 -19.34 4.74 26.30
N TRP A 495 -18.76 5.17 27.43
CA TRP A 495 -19.20 4.78 28.78
C TRP A 495 -20.18 5.77 29.42
N SER A 496 -20.59 6.82 28.69
CA SER A 496 -21.28 7.98 29.25
C SER A 496 -22.60 7.67 29.96
N TYR A 497 -23.29 6.60 29.56
CA TYR A 497 -24.55 6.14 30.16
C TYR A 497 -24.40 4.87 31.01
N HIS A 498 -23.18 4.36 31.18
CA HIS A 498 -22.93 3.14 31.97
C HIS A 498 -23.00 3.43 33.48
N ILE A 499 -23.58 2.52 34.27
CA ILE A 499 -23.81 2.71 35.71
C ILE A 499 -22.54 3.03 36.53
N SER A 500 -21.38 2.53 36.07
CA SER A 500 -20.06 2.79 36.66
C SER A 500 -19.34 4.05 36.13
N PHE A 501 -20.01 4.92 35.35
CA PHE A 501 -19.38 6.15 34.83
C PHE A 501 -18.83 7.07 35.93
N PRO A 502 -19.50 7.29 37.09
CA PRO A 502 -18.94 8.06 38.21
C PRO A 502 -17.58 7.52 38.68
N ASP A 503 -17.49 6.21 38.85
CA ASP A 503 -16.26 5.51 39.28
C ASP A 503 -15.15 5.65 38.23
N LEU A 504 -15.48 5.43 36.96
CA LEU A 504 -14.57 5.54 35.80
C LEU A 504 -14.02 6.97 35.65
N ALA A 505 -14.85 8.00 35.82
CA ALA A 505 -14.48 9.39 35.64
C ALA A 505 -13.66 9.99 36.81
N THR A 506 -13.69 9.38 37.99
CA THR A 506 -13.12 9.93 39.23
C THR A 506 -11.61 10.23 39.14
N ILE A 507 -10.78 9.23 38.81
CA ILE A 507 -9.31 9.43 38.70
C ILE A 507 -8.94 10.38 37.54
N PRO A 508 -9.54 10.26 36.33
CA PRO A 508 -9.38 11.24 35.27
C PRO A 508 -9.69 12.68 35.70
N LEU A 509 -10.83 12.94 36.34
CA LEU A 509 -11.21 14.29 36.80
C LEU A 509 -10.17 14.88 37.76
N ILE A 510 -9.66 14.08 38.72
CA ILE A 510 -8.62 14.52 39.65
C ILE A 510 -7.33 14.91 38.92
N ARG A 511 -6.89 14.15 37.92
CA ARG A 511 -5.71 14.50 37.10
C ARG A 511 -5.98 15.70 36.19
N LEU A 512 -7.14 15.76 35.53
CA LEU A 512 -7.54 16.88 34.66
C LEU A 512 -7.56 18.22 35.41
N ARG A 513 -8.09 18.28 36.64
CA ARG A 513 -8.07 19.49 37.48
C ARG A 513 -6.64 19.95 37.80
N LYS A 514 -5.76 19.02 38.20
CA LYS A 514 -4.32 19.32 38.42
C LYS A 514 -3.61 19.83 37.15
N ILE A 515 -3.90 19.26 35.98
CA ILE A 515 -3.35 19.72 34.70
C ILE A 515 -3.86 21.13 34.36
N HIS A 516 -5.16 21.38 34.54
CA HIS A 516 -5.80 22.67 34.30
C HIS A 516 -5.22 23.78 35.18
N GLU A 517 -4.94 23.50 36.46
CA GLU A 517 -4.28 24.42 37.37
C GLU A 517 -2.83 24.71 36.96
N ALA A 518 -2.06 23.66 36.64
CA ALA A 518 -0.64 23.76 36.33
C ALA A 518 -0.31 24.29 34.91
N THR A 519 -1.27 24.23 33.98
CA THR A 519 -1.01 24.61 32.57
C THR A 519 -1.03 26.12 32.35
N THR A 520 0.00 26.59 31.65
CA THR A 520 0.13 27.98 31.14
C THR A 520 -0.36 28.13 29.70
N ILE A 521 -0.98 27.08 29.14
CA ILE A 521 -1.41 27.00 27.75
C ILE A 521 -2.88 27.36 27.68
N GLU A 522 -3.21 28.62 27.36
CA GLU A 522 -4.59 29.12 27.43
C GLU A 522 -5.60 28.33 26.56
N ASN A 523 -5.20 27.86 25.38
CA ASN A 523 -6.05 27.00 24.55
C ASN A 523 -6.38 25.68 25.26
N LEU A 524 -5.35 24.99 25.76
CA LEU A 524 -5.51 23.74 26.51
C LEU A 524 -6.28 23.97 27.81
N ARG A 525 -6.01 25.07 28.54
CA ARG A 525 -6.71 25.44 29.77
C ARG A 525 -8.22 25.53 29.54
N ARG A 526 -8.64 26.28 28.52
CA ARG A 526 -10.06 26.42 28.12
C ARG A 526 -10.68 25.08 27.68
N MET A 527 -9.95 24.27 26.91
CA MET A 527 -10.40 22.93 26.51
C MET A 527 -10.60 21.99 27.71
N LEU A 528 -9.63 21.96 28.64
CA LEU A 528 -9.69 21.13 29.84
C LEU A 528 -10.81 21.57 30.77
N LYS A 529 -10.99 22.88 31.00
CA LYS A 529 -12.12 23.39 31.81
C LYS A 529 -13.46 22.93 31.22
N ARG A 530 -13.65 23.12 29.91
CA ARG A 530 -14.88 22.68 29.22
C ARG A 530 -15.08 21.16 29.29
N LEU A 531 -14.01 20.36 29.19
CA LEU A 531 -14.09 18.91 29.35
C LEU A 531 -14.50 18.53 30.78
N ILE A 532 -13.83 19.09 31.79
CA ILE A 532 -14.10 18.84 33.21
C ILE A 532 -15.58 19.11 33.50
N ASP A 533 -16.09 20.28 33.12
CA ASP A 533 -17.47 20.70 33.39
C ASP A 533 -18.52 19.78 32.74
N GLN A 534 -18.21 19.17 31.59
CA GLN A 534 -19.11 18.25 30.90
C GLN A 534 -19.01 16.82 31.44
N VAL A 535 -17.83 16.40 31.91
CA VAL A 535 -17.65 15.12 32.59
C VAL A 535 -18.32 15.15 33.97
N GLU A 536 -18.16 16.24 34.73
CA GLU A 536 -18.83 16.44 36.03
C GLU A 536 -20.37 16.44 35.87
N GLN A 537 -20.92 17.16 34.88
CA GLN A 537 -22.35 17.08 34.56
C GLN A 537 -22.84 15.66 34.24
N ASN A 538 -22.00 14.84 33.59
CA ASN A 538 -22.34 13.45 33.30
C ASN A 538 -22.27 12.56 34.56
N VAL A 539 -21.25 12.75 35.40
CA VAL A 539 -21.16 12.08 36.70
C VAL A 539 -22.41 12.36 37.53
N ASP A 540 -22.80 13.62 37.66
CA ASP A 540 -23.99 14.02 38.43
C ASP A 540 -25.29 13.44 37.84
N PHE A 541 -25.39 13.35 36.50
CA PHE A 541 -26.55 12.78 35.82
C PHE A 541 -26.66 11.27 36.05
N VAL A 542 -25.57 10.53 35.83
CA VAL A 542 -25.54 9.08 36.04
C VAL A 542 -25.71 8.73 37.52
N GLN A 543 -25.11 9.49 38.44
CA GLN A 543 -25.26 9.24 39.88
C GLN A 543 -26.72 9.37 40.32
N ARG A 544 -27.39 10.48 39.98
CA ARG A 544 -28.83 10.65 40.29
C ARG A 544 -29.68 9.51 39.76
N LYS A 545 -29.38 9.03 38.55
CA LYS A 545 -30.08 7.88 37.94
C LYS A 545 -29.74 6.54 38.58
N ARG A 546 -28.52 6.38 39.08
CA ARG A 546 -28.09 5.20 39.87
C ARG A 546 -28.72 5.19 41.26
N ASP A 547 -28.99 6.35 41.86
CA ASP A 547 -29.67 6.48 43.15
C ASP A 547 -31.18 6.14 43.05
N GLU A 548 -31.78 6.24 41.86
CA GLU A 548 -33.17 5.85 41.56
C GLU A 548 -33.35 4.33 41.34
N VAL A 549 -32.26 3.55 41.25
CA VAL A 549 -32.27 2.13 40.88
C VAL A 549 -32.42 1.20 42.10
N SER A 550 -33.25 0.15 41.95
CA SER A 550 -33.46 -0.89 42.96
C SER A 550 -32.73 -2.22 42.70
N PHE A 551 -32.14 -2.44 41.52
CA PHE A 551 -31.47 -3.69 41.17
C PHE A 551 -30.06 -3.78 41.78
N SER A 552 -29.63 -5.00 42.09
CA SER A 552 -28.30 -5.29 42.64
C SER A 552 -27.21 -5.39 41.55
N PRO A 553 -25.92 -5.23 41.89
CA PRO A 553 -24.82 -5.41 40.93
C PRO A 553 -24.68 -6.83 40.35
N HIS A 554 -25.42 -7.81 40.86
CA HIS A 554 -25.47 -9.18 40.34
C HIS A 554 -26.51 -9.36 39.21
N GLU A 555 -27.42 -8.40 39.05
CA GLU A 555 -28.45 -8.40 38.00
C GLU A 555 -27.88 -7.78 36.72
N HIS A 556 -27.01 -8.52 36.05
CA HIS A 556 -26.26 -8.04 34.87
C HIS A 556 -27.18 -7.51 33.76
N GLU A 557 -28.28 -8.18 33.44
CA GLU A 557 -29.24 -7.71 32.42
C GLU A 557 -29.87 -6.34 32.76
N SER A 558 -30.16 -6.10 34.04
CA SER A 558 -30.67 -4.82 34.54
C SER A 558 -29.61 -3.71 34.46
N ALA A 559 -28.36 -4.05 34.81
CA ALA A 559 -27.21 -3.15 34.72
C ALA A 559 -26.85 -2.79 33.27
N ASP A 560 -26.93 -3.76 32.35
CA ASP A 560 -26.69 -3.55 30.91
C ASP A 560 -27.84 -2.73 30.26
N SER A 561 -29.06 -2.88 30.76
CA SER A 561 -30.24 -2.10 30.32
C SER A 561 -30.28 -0.67 30.87
N PHE A 562 -29.43 -0.33 31.83
CA PHE A 562 -29.38 0.98 32.48
C PHE A 562 -29.17 2.12 31.47
N LEU A 563 -30.07 3.11 31.51
CA LEU A 563 -30.07 4.33 30.67
C LEU A 563 -29.99 4.13 29.15
N GLN A 564 -30.32 2.94 28.61
CA GLN A 564 -30.31 2.71 27.16
C GLN A 564 -31.38 3.56 26.43
N LEU A 565 -32.50 3.86 27.09
CA LEU A 565 -33.53 4.76 26.57
C LEU A 565 -33.02 6.21 26.48
N GLU A 566 -32.43 6.73 27.56
CA GLU A 566 -31.84 8.07 27.62
C GLU A 566 -30.68 8.23 26.63
N LYS A 567 -29.87 7.18 26.44
CA LYS A 567 -28.80 7.10 25.44
C LYS A 567 -29.34 7.27 24.01
N SER A 568 -30.50 6.68 23.70
CA SER A 568 -31.15 6.85 22.40
C SER A 568 -31.63 8.29 22.16
N SER A 569 -32.10 8.97 23.22
CA SER A 569 -32.65 10.33 23.12
C SER A 569 -31.63 11.40 22.73
N THR A 570 -30.33 11.19 23.01
CA THR A 570 -29.20 12.10 22.66
C THR A 570 -29.35 13.55 23.18
N ASN A 571 -30.29 13.83 24.09
CA ASN A 571 -30.66 15.20 24.48
C ASN A 571 -29.75 15.85 25.54
N ALA A 572 -28.89 15.07 26.20
CA ALA A 572 -28.05 15.58 27.29
C ALA A 572 -26.90 16.47 26.80
N SER A 573 -26.58 17.52 27.56
CA SER A 573 -25.52 18.50 27.26
C SER A 573 -24.17 17.84 26.99
N PHE A 574 -23.75 16.91 27.88
CA PHE A 574 -22.49 16.19 27.77
C PHE A 574 -22.43 15.32 26.51
N THR A 575 -23.53 14.67 26.11
CA THR A 575 -23.62 13.84 24.90
C THR A 575 -23.48 14.70 23.65
N GLN A 576 -24.16 15.85 23.60
CA GLN A 576 -24.00 16.82 22.51
C GLN A 576 -22.59 17.40 22.46
N TYR A 577 -21.95 17.65 23.61
CA TYR A 577 -20.56 18.08 23.68
C TYR A 577 -19.60 17.03 23.13
N TYR A 578 -19.67 15.78 23.60
CA TYR A 578 -18.82 14.71 23.10
C TYR A 578 -19.01 14.53 21.59
N LYS A 579 -20.26 14.47 21.12
CA LYS A 579 -20.57 14.40 19.69
C LYS A 579 -19.96 15.55 18.90
N SER A 580 -20.11 16.80 19.35
CA SER A 580 -19.51 17.97 18.68
C SER A 580 -17.98 17.93 18.61
N ILE A 581 -17.30 17.35 19.61
CA ILE A 581 -15.84 17.16 19.59
C ILE A 581 -15.47 16.06 18.59
N LEU A 582 -16.23 14.97 18.51
CA LEU A 582 -15.99 13.86 17.58
C LEU A 582 -16.27 14.24 16.13
N ASP A 583 -17.36 14.97 15.86
CA ASP A 583 -17.71 15.48 14.54
C ASP A 583 -16.60 16.40 14.01
N LYS A 584 -16.13 17.37 14.83
CA LYS A 584 -14.96 18.22 14.50
C LYS A 584 -13.66 17.42 14.35
N ALA A 585 -13.54 16.28 15.03
CA ALA A 585 -12.40 15.40 14.84
C ALA A 585 -12.45 14.69 13.49
N ALA A 586 -13.63 14.23 13.06
CA ALA A 586 -13.87 13.64 11.75
C ALA A 586 -13.71 14.66 10.61
N GLU A 587 -14.30 15.86 10.73
CA GLU A 587 -14.15 16.97 9.77
C GLU A 587 -12.68 17.30 9.51
N ARG A 588 -11.85 17.44 10.54
CA ARG A 588 -10.41 17.72 10.36
C ARG A 588 -9.63 16.53 9.83
N LYS A 589 -10.10 15.29 9.99
CA LYS A 589 -9.53 14.11 9.32
C LYS A 589 -9.91 14.10 7.83
N LEU A 590 -11.11 14.57 7.48
CA LEU A 590 -11.57 14.75 6.10
C LEU A 590 -10.91 15.94 5.38
N GLN A 591 -10.77 17.10 6.02
CA GLN A 591 -10.08 18.27 5.44
C GLN A 591 -8.60 17.99 5.16
N LYS A 592 -7.90 17.32 6.08
CA LYS A 592 -6.53 16.79 5.84
C LYS A 592 -6.46 15.71 4.76
N CYS A 593 -7.60 15.18 4.32
CA CYS A 593 -7.74 14.28 3.18
C CYS A 593 -8.04 15.05 1.87
N GLY A 594 -8.47 16.32 1.93
CA GLY A 594 -8.85 17.14 0.77
C GLY A 594 -7.75 18.03 0.21
N ASP A 595 -6.90 18.62 1.07
CA ASP A 595 -6.05 19.74 0.66
C ASP A 595 -4.72 19.31 -0.03
N ILE A 596 -4.72 19.30 -1.37
CA ILE A 596 -3.52 19.57 -2.17
C ILE A 596 -3.69 20.90 -2.90
N SER A 597 -3.44 22.00 -2.19
CA SER A 597 -2.95 23.26 -2.74
C SER A 597 -2.65 24.24 -1.61
N LEU A 598 -1.41 24.71 -1.51
CA LEU A 598 -1.11 25.93 -0.73
C LEU A 598 -1.43 27.16 -1.61
N PRO A 599 -2.00 28.24 -1.07
CA PRO A 599 -2.18 29.48 -1.82
C PRO A 599 -0.81 30.07 -2.17
N GLU A 600 -0.62 30.43 -3.44
CA GLU A 600 0.55 31.20 -3.84
C GLU A 600 0.63 32.52 -3.06
N GLN A 601 1.82 32.85 -2.56
CA GLN A 601 2.03 34.13 -1.89
C GLN A 601 1.89 35.27 -2.90
N ARG A 602 0.86 36.11 -2.71
CA ARG A 602 0.72 37.38 -3.43
C ARG A 602 2.01 38.18 -3.30
N ASN A 603 2.66 38.44 -4.43
CA ASN A 603 3.88 39.23 -4.54
C ASN A 603 3.70 40.61 -3.89
N LEU A 604 4.31 40.82 -2.72
CA LEU A 604 4.42 42.14 -2.11
C LEU A 604 5.46 42.97 -2.88
N LYS A 605 5.01 44.13 -3.37
CA LYS A 605 5.77 45.02 -4.24
C LYS A 605 7.10 45.45 -3.59
N ARG A 606 8.20 45.17 -4.29
CA ARG A 606 9.56 45.55 -3.90
C ARG A 606 9.78 47.04 -4.19
N ASN A 607 9.56 47.91 -3.21
CA ASN A 607 9.90 49.33 -3.37
C ASN A 607 11.42 49.50 -3.53
N ARG A 608 11.82 50.16 -4.62
CA ARG A 608 13.20 50.61 -4.84
C ARG A 608 13.61 51.61 -3.76
N VAL A 609 14.83 51.46 -3.26
CA VAL A 609 15.62 52.58 -2.70
C VAL A 609 16.93 52.60 -3.48
N GLU A 610 17.18 53.68 -4.21
CA GLU A 610 18.45 53.88 -4.92
C GLU A 610 19.53 54.41 -3.96
N PRO A 611 20.80 53.97 -4.09
CA PRO A 611 21.88 54.42 -3.23
C PRO A 611 22.48 55.75 -3.71
N LYS A 612 22.57 56.74 -2.81
CA LYS A 612 23.38 57.96 -3.07
C LYS A 612 24.87 57.64 -2.94
N ARG A 613 25.64 57.88 -4.00
CA ARG A 613 27.10 57.76 -4.07
C ARG A 613 27.82 58.90 -3.32
N LYS A 614 28.99 58.60 -2.75
CA LYS A 614 30.16 59.50 -2.59
C LYS A 614 31.47 58.69 -2.81
N PRO A 615 32.61 59.33 -3.13
CA PRO A 615 33.51 58.79 -4.18
C PRO A 615 34.88 58.22 -3.75
N VAL A 616 35.36 57.30 -4.59
CA VAL A 616 36.74 57.03 -5.10
C VAL A 616 37.96 57.62 -4.38
N GLY A 617 39.01 56.79 -4.15
CA GLY A 617 40.41 57.25 -4.03
C GLY A 617 41.44 56.27 -3.45
N ALA A 618 42.00 55.39 -4.31
CA ALA A 618 43.36 54.81 -4.34
C ALA A 618 44.22 54.49 -3.07
N GLU A 619 44.74 53.25 -3.04
CA GLU A 619 46.18 52.85 -2.87
C GLU A 619 46.88 53.10 -1.50
N ASP A 620 47.93 52.38 -1.06
CA ASP A 620 48.85 51.46 -1.76
C ASP A 620 49.46 50.34 -0.84
N HIS A 621 50.44 49.59 -1.37
CA HIS A 621 51.03 48.33 -0.89
C HIS A 621 52.14 48.37 0.21
N GLN A 622 52.38 47.17 0.76
CA GLN A 622 53.67 46.59 1.23
C GLN A 622 54.53 47.28 2.33
N ASN A 623 54.72 46.58 3.46
CA ASN A 623 55.97 45.84 3.80
C ASN A 623 56.02 45.43 5.30
N GLY A 624 56.86 44.43 5.64
CA GLY A 624 57.29 44.19 7.03
C GLY A 624 57.23 42.75 7.53
N VAL A 625 58.35 42.01 7.39
CA VAL A 625 58.57 40.72 8.07
C VAL A 625 59.19 40.97 9.45
N ALA A 626 58.60 40.44 10.53
CA ALA A 626 59.27 40.29 11.83
C ALA A 626 58.58 39.23 12.75
N VAL A 627 59.05 37.99 12.63
CA VAL A 627 59.69 37.21 13.73
C VAL A 627 59.01 37.12 15.13
N GLU A 628 58.85 35.85 15.56
CA GLU A 628 58.87 35.27 16.93
C GLU A 628 57.62 35.03 17.81
N ASN A 629 57.52 33.74 18.19
CA ASN A 629 57.20 33.15 19.51
C ASN A 629 55.78 33.22 20.10
N GLY A 630 55.18 32.03 20.29
CA GLY A 630 53.92 31.83 21.03
C GLY A 630 53.40 30.38 20.99
N VAL A 631 54.19 29.41 21.46
CA VAL A 631 53.83 27.97 21.38
C VAL A 631 52.85 27.51 22.48
N ILE A 632 51.79 26.86 21.99
CA ILE A 632 50.93 25.80 22.55
C ILE A 632 51.38 25.07 23.84
N ASP A 633 50.42 24.85 24.76
CA ASP A 633 50.34 23.83 25.85
C ASP A 633 51.50 23.70 26.87
N THR A 634 51.32 23.51 28.18
CA THR A 634 50.24 22.87 28.97
C THR A 634 50.34 23.37 30.44
N LYS A 635 49.26 23.30 31.25
CA LYS A 635 49.43 22.91 32.68
C LYS A 635 48.16 22.39 33.40
N ARG A 636 48.30 21.17 33.90
CA ARG A 636 47.44 20.48 34.89
C ARG A 636 47.33 21.26 36.22
N ARG A 637 46.32 20.94 37.02
CA ARG A 637 46.57 20.46 38.41
C ARG A 637 45.57 19.42 38.91
N ARG A 638 46.10 18.23 39.25
CA ARG A 638 45.47 17.18 40.08
C ARG A 638 45.79 17.41 41.56
N ARG A 639 45.08 16.73 42.47
CA ARG A 639 45.58 15.93 43.63
C ARG A 639 44.38 15.41 44.47
N ALA A 640 44.42 14.38 45.33
CA ALA A 640 45.22 13.13 45.55
C ALA A 640 44.76 12.51 46.91
N LEU A 641 45.01 11.27 47.38
CA LEU A 641 45.64 10.00 46.91
C LEU A 641 44.55 8.87 46.99
N GLN A 642 44.71 7.57 46.62
CA GLN A 642 45.53 6.44 47.12
C GLN A 642 45.59 6.32 48.67
N ALA A 643 44.95 5.32 49.30
CA ALA A 643 45.12 3.86 49.27
C ALA A 643 46.26 3.35 50.19
N GLN A 644 45.85 2.74 51.30
CA GLN A 644 46.58 1.79 52.13
C GLN A 644 45.57 0.75 52.62
#